data_AF-A0A2T1LR69-F1
#
_entry.id   AF-A0A2T1LR69-F1
#
_cell.length_a   1.000
_cell.length_b   1.000
_cell.length_c   1.000
_cell.angle_alpha   90.00
_cell.angle_beta   90.00
_cell.angle_gamma   90.00
#
_symmetry.space_group_name_H-M   'P 1'
#
loop_
_entity.id
_entity.type
_entity.pdbx_description
1 polymer ?
#
loop_
_entity_poly.entity_id
_entity_poly.type
_entity_poly.pdbx_seq_one_letter_code
_entity_poly.pdbx_strand_id
1 'polypeptide(L)'
;MLNLIKKGWTQTSAPEKSATQDTVVSTFNLPESNPKRLSDKHYNHCCGSDTHQKQRGLDPDWIAANCYSVDIKEATELLGYPARSGGIIISGSNGQYQFRPDKPWSDKQGKKAAKYRTAFKDEYDALLPAHPSDPYFWHDKDALKARCWLIDGHPYIIITEGGFKAICACFHGLPTAALLGVEMGLTSAKADPQGKRYLVAALERLAKAGFGFILAFDTDLTTNLDVRKALHKLGSQLTKFNVPVYVLPSWDEQLGKGIDDYISMNGIEEFRQQLLAKAICFVNWQDEYEDGRPSIPEGYPTSWEQFPLAKWLVKRYENRLAWDVSLQEWRTYSTAIEGIWSIEPVEFVRQVILAELKANQSMYTITKDDKVREPRITDSLVRNIEALMRYELAVRTWDETEEFIPFTNGVLSRKTLLLMPHDPEHRLTWCLPYDYNPLALCDPILQWLKEMCFGDENLVQLLRAYLHGIVTGRTDWQKYLELVGPGGTGKSTYLRLAISLVGMRNVHTTTLKKLENERFETASIKDKRLVVITDSERYTGNVSILKALTGQDPLPYEVKFKQSHGGFTPTAMVLVAANEIIQSGDYTSGLERRRLSVPMTHRIETTQQKNLIEHRNGEICGEFAPYIPGLLNWVLGMKPDEATALIKNYQQRVPKLAQMKAQSLVETNPIADWLDHALVYRDGYRMAVGVAKRDKNLDSENWYCHVNQWLYANYAEYCQNTGAKAISVRRFVNLLSDLCVNQLKLDVTHGRDRYGAYFLGLKIRTDADLDPLLITGDHAPPASPPPFLGGQSPPKSSLGVTDVMDGVMDSVMAQTLTGDGCDGCDGLFQNSFKEKNQLHSSVTDVGLNKAINNGSLSSHPSHQIAQTIKGDELKAMRVPSQPSSQNHHGDGTNPSQKSQANNSAPRSYAQTQNGDGNEPIQPPKIDYSTYPHRNSNDIRAKEKRANKCSEGMLVCNNKEELTRFKNESGFSSNEIDWVFFNVLTPSQQQKFNEAASADQLNLLKPVIYQYNEVMKDIDHDLIRLGWSVEQAKEYLFQTYGVKSRRFLDDDQIIELWQYLKRQ
;
A
#
# COMPACT_ATOMS: atom_id res chain seq x y z
N MET A 1 -52.79 17.55 -77.77
CA MET A 1 -52.11 16.26 -77.54
C MET A 1 -51.01 16.51 -76.53
N LEU A 2 -50.84 15.84 -75.39
CA LEU A 2 -51.62 14.98 -74.45
C LEU A 2 -50.64 14.75 -73.27
N ASN A 3 -50.90 14.68 -71.96
CA ASN A 3 -52.00 15.02 -71.01
C ASN A 3 -51.32 14.98 -69.59
N LEU A 4 -51.73 15.58 -68.46
CA LEU A 4 -52.90 16.37 -68.03
C LEU A 4 -52.44 17.33 -66.90
N ILE A 5 -52.47 18.65 -67.11
CA ILE A 5 -52.48 19.63 -66.00
C ILE A 5 -53.94 19.98 -65.73
N LYS A 6 -54.56 19.43 -64.66
CA LYS A 6 -55.94 19.77 -64.27
C LYS A 6 -56.33 19.27 -62.87
N LYS A 7 -57.20 20.05 -62.20
CA LYS A 7 -57.65 19.93 -60.79
C LYS A 7 -56.52 20.28 -59.81
N GLY A 8 -56.63 21.24 -58.88
CA GLY A 8 -57.80 21.91 -58.30
C GLY A 8 -57.85 21.57 -56.80
N TRP A 9 -58.04 22.50 -55.86
CA TRP A 9 -59.28 23.27 -55.69
C TRP A 9 -59.10 24.63 -54.97
N THR A 10 -59.99 25.58 -55.31
CA THR A 10 -60.52 26.71 -54.51
C THR A 10 -59.61 27.53 -53.58
N GLN A 11 -59.37 28.79 -53.97
CA GLN A 11 -59.32 29.91 -53.02
C GLN A 11 -60.74 30.27 -52.52
N THR A 12 -60.82 30.95 -51.39
CA THR A 12 -61.95 31.85 -51.06
C THR A 12 -61.43 33.25 -50.74
N SER A 13 -61.96 34.25 -51.44
CA SER A 13 -61.83 35.69 -51.15
C SER A 13 -62.62 36.06 -49.87
N ALA A 14 -62.61 37.27 -49.30
CA ALA A 14 -62.12 38.61 -49.65
C ALA A 14 -61.99 39.43 -48.32
N PRO A 15 -61.75 40.77 -48.27
CA PRO A 15 -61.55 41.73 -49.37
C PRO A 15 -60.31 42.63 -49.27
N GLU A 16 -60.00 43.29 -50.38
CA GLU A 16 -59.08 44.43 -50.44
C GLU A 16 -59.73 45.72 -49.92
N LYS A 17 -58.90 46.71 -49.56
CA LYS A 17 -59.22 48.12 -49.83
C LYS A 17 -58.02 48.80 -50.48
N SER A 18 -58.29 49.50 -51.58
CA SER A 18 -57.31 50.17 -52.42
C SER A 18 -56.77 51.46 -51.80
N ALA A 19 -55.47 51.71 -51.95
CA ALA A 19 -54.89 53.04 -52.01
C ALA A 19 -53.88 53.09 -53.16
N THR A 20 -54.04 54.09 -54.02
CA THR A 20 -53.32 54.31 -55.28
C THR A 20 -51.81 54.47 -55.12
N GLN A 21 -51.09 54.21 -56.21
CA GLN A 21 -49.72 54.70 -56.40
C GLN A 21 -49.69 56.23 -56.25
N ASP A 22 -48.70 56.79 -55.56
CA ASP A 22 -47.98 57.93 -56.12
C ASP A 22 -46.54 58.08 -55.59
N THR A 23 -45.62 57.97 -56.53
CA THR A 23 -44.35 58.70 -56.72
C THR A 23 -43.76 59.54 -55.56
N VAL A 24 -42.63 59.10 -55.00
CA VAL A 24 -41.38 59.91 -54.89
C VAL A 24 -40.17 58.98 -54.92
N VAL A 25 -39.25 59.14 -55.88
CA VAL A 25 -37.86 58.66 -55.75
C VAL A 25 -37.07 59.73 -55.03
N SER A 26 -36.87 59.59 -53.72
CA SER A 26 -36.11 60.56 -52.93
C SER A 26 -34.62 60.28 -53.03
N THR A 27 -33.96 60.96 -53.96
CA THR A 27 -32.52 61.20 -53.88
C THR A 27 -32.22 61.90 -52.56
N PHE A 28 -31.72 61.16 -51.57
CA PHE A 28 -31.25 61.74 -50.32
C PHE A 28 -29.98 62.55 -50.60
N ASN A 29 -30.16 63.86 -50.76
CA ASN A 29 -29.04 64.80 -50.85
C ASN A 29 -28.18 64.66 -49.59
N LEU A 30 -26.89 64.40 -49.79
CA LEU A 30 -25.89 64.54 -48.73
C LEU A 30 -25.89 66.00 -48.24
N PRO A 31 -25.94 66.26 -46.93
CA PRO A 31 -25.85 67.62 -46.42
C PRO A 31 -24.44 68.19 -46.67
N GLU A 32 -24.31 69.14 -47.59
CA GLU A 32 -23.11 69.97 -47.68
C GLU A 32 -23.05 70.92 -46.49
N SER A 33 -22.33 70.54 -45.43
CA SER A 33 -21.58 71.47 -44.58
C SER A 33 -20.70 70.74 -43.56
N ASN A 34 -19.48 71.26 -43.41
CA ASN A 34 -18.47 70.90 -42.42
C ASN A 34 -17.89 69.46 -42.52
N PRO A 35 -16.57 69.28 -42.74
CA PRO A 35 -15.97 67.95 -42.68
C PRO A 35 -16.03 67.42 -41.24
N LYS A 36 -16.79 66.34 -41.01
CA LYS A 36 -17.03 65.72 -39.69
C LYS A 36 -15.78 65.01 -39.13
N ARG A 37 -14.74 65.77 -38.85
CA ARG A 37 -13.49 65.29 -38.25
C ARG A 37 -13.69 64.96 -36.77
N LEU A 38 -12.87 64.05 -36.27
CA LEU A 38 -12.67 63.91 -34.83
C LEU A 38 -12.03 65.19 -34.28
N SER A 39 -12.39 65.56 -33.06
CA SER A 39 -11.64 66.55 -32.28
C SER A 39 -10.29 65.95 -31.88
N ASP A 40 -9.26 66.77 -31.67
CA ASP A 40 -7.89 66.32 -31.38
C ASP A 40 -7.84 65.31 -30.22
N LYS A 41 -8.67 65.53 -29.18
CA LYS A 41 -8.87 64.62 -28.05
C LYS A 41 -9.38 63.23 -28.47
N HIS A 42 -10.30 63.14 -29.43
CA HIS A 42 -10.83 61.87 -29.93
C HIS A 42 -9.95 61.24 -30.99
N TYR A 43 -9.28 62.05 -31.81
CA TYR A 43 -8.25 61.60 -32.74
C TYR A 43 -7.09 60.94 -31.97
N ASN A 44 -6.53 61.60 -30.96
CA ASN A 44 -5.47 61.05 -30.12
C ASN A 44 -5.92 59.81 -29.32
N HIS A 45 -7.20 59.72 -28.92
CA HIS A 45 -7.75 58.50 -28.30
C HIS A 45 -7.80 57.31 -29.27
N CYS A 46 -7.99 57.55 -30.58
CA CYS A 46 -8.10 56.49 -31.58
C CYS A 46 -6.74 56.14 -32.23
N CYS A 47 -6.00 57.15 -32.68
CA CYS A 47 -4.81 57.00 -33.52
C CYS A 47 -3.49 57.24 -32.77
N GLY A 48 -3.55 57.67 -31.50
CA GLY A 48 -2.36 57.93 -30.70
C GLY A 48 -1.62 56.65 -30.27
N SER A 49 -0.31 56.78 -30.08
CA SER A 49 0.64 55.70 -29.79
C SER A 49 1.39 55.86 -28.45
N ASP A 50 0.95 56.76 -27.57
CA ASP A 50 1.61 57.04 -26.29
C ASP A 50 1.08 56.13 -25.17
N THR A 51 1.96 55.26 -24.66
CA THR A 51 1.63 54.18 -23.71
C THR A 51 1.15 54.65 -22.34
N HIS A 52 1.35 55.93 -21.97
CA HIS A 52 0.88 56.47 -20.69
C HIS A 52 -0.59 56.93 -20.69
N GLN A 53 -1.27 56.90 -21.84
CA GLN A 53 -2.71 57.10 -21.94
C GLN A 53 -3.35 55.93 -22.69
N LYS A 54 -4.64 55.63 -22.44
CA LYS A 54 -5.34 54.53 -23.14
C LYS A 54 -5.76 54.95 -24.56
N GLN A 55 -4.78 55.16 -25.41
CA GLN A 55 -4.87 55.39 -26.85
C GLN A 55 -4.92 54.03 -27.58
N ARG A 56 -5.41 53.99 -28.84
CA ARG A 56 -5.71 52.72 -29.53
C ARG A 56 -4.81 52.36 -30.71
N GLY A 57 -3.87 53.22 -31.11
CA GLY A 57 -2.93 52.94 -32.21
C GLY A 57 -3.58 52.64 -33.58
N LEU A 58 -4.84 53.04 -33.80
CA LEU A 58 -5.58 52.70 -35.02
C LEU A 58 -5.26 53.63 -36.18
N ASP A 59 -5.33 53.10 -37.39
CA ASP A 59 -5.02 53.83 -38.63
C ASP A 59 -5.90 55.09 -38.83
N PRO A 60 -5.30 56.26 -39.14
CA PRO A 60 -6.03 57.52 -39.31
C PRO A 60 -7.10 57.51 -40.41
N ASP A 61 -6.88 56.82 -41.54
CA ASP A 61 -7.79 56.84 -42.68
C ASP A 61 -8.99 55.92 -42.41
N TRP A 62 -8.76 54.73 -41.87
CA TRP A 62 -9.83 53.86 -41.37
C TRP A 62 -10.63 54.52 -40.25
N ILE A 63 -9.98 55.27 -39.36
CA ILE A 63 -10.66 56.04 -38.32
C ILE A 63 -11.46 57.21 -38.92
N ALA A 64 -10.94 57.94 -39.91
CA ALA A 64 -11.68 59.01 -40.59
C ALA A 64 -12.90 58.48 -41.38
N ALA A 65 -12.81 57.29 -41.95
CA ALA A 65 -13.90 56.65 -42.68
C ALA A 65 -15.03 56.10 -41.78
N ASN A 66 -14.74 55.81 -40.50
CA ASN A 66 -15.66 55.13 -39.58
C ASN A 66 -16.07 55.93 -38.35
N CYS A 67 -15.32 56.97 -37.95
CA CYS A 67 -15.48 57.63 -36.65
C CYS A 67 -15.58 59.16 -36.77
N TYR A 68 -16.57 59.76 -36.11
CA TYR A 68 -16.68 61.21 -35.98
C TYR A 68 -17.08 61.65 -34.57
N SER A 69 -16.71 62.89 -34.21
CA SER A 69 -17.11 63.51 -32.94
C SER A 69 -18.55 64.01 -33.02
N VAL A 70 -19.27 63.93 -31.90
CA VAL A 70 -20.61 64.53 -31.73
C VAL A 70 -20.74 65.24 -30.39
N ASP A 71 -21.54 66.31 -30.37
CA ASP A 71 -21.93 67.00 -29.14
C ASP A 71 -23.08 66.28 -28.38
N ILE A 72 -23.59 66.89 -27.31
CA ILE A 72 -24.68 66.32 -26.50
C ILE A 72 -26.03 66.29 -27.26
N LYS A 73 -26.28 67.30 -28.10
CA LYS A 73 -27.52 67.44 -28.88
C LYS A 73 -27.52 66.45 -30.04
N GLU A 74 -26.45 66.41 -30.83
CA GLU A 74 -26.25 65.44 -31.91
C GLU A 74 -26.30 63.99 -31.38
N ALA A 75 -25.63 63.70 -30.26
CA ALA A 75 -25.70 62.39 -29.63
C ALA A 75 -27.11 62.05 -29.14
N THR A 76 -27.88 63.02 -28.65
CA THR A 76 -29.29 62.81 -28.23
C THR A 76 -30.20 62.53 -29.43
N GLU A 77 -30.03 63.28 -30.53
CA GLU A 77 -30.80 63.12 -31.77
C GLU A 77 -30.51 61.77 -32.43
N LEU A 78 -29.24 61.34 -32.49
CA LEU A 78 -28.85 60.03 -33.00
C LEU A 78 -29.29 58.88 -32.08
N LEU A 79 -29.18 59.02 -30.75
CA LEU A 79 -29.61 57.97 -29.84
C LEU A 79 -31.15 57.83 -29.76
N GLY A 80 -31.91 58.89 -30.03
CA GLY A 80 -33.35 58.92 -29.75
C GLY A 80 -33.70 58.98 -28.25
N TYR A 81 -32.71 59.23 -27.39
CA TYR A 81 -32.89 59.47 -25.96
C TYR A 81 -31.76 60.37 -25.40
N PRO A 82 -31.98 61.08 -24.27
CA PRO A 82 -31.02 62.06 -23.77
C PRO A 82 -29.62 61.52 -23.51
N ALA A 83 -28.63 62.07 -24.21
CA ALA A 83 -27.22 61.87 -23.93
C ALA A 83 -26.77 62.73 -22.74
N ARG A 84 -25.85 62.22 -21.90
CA ARG A 84 -25.29 62.98 -20.76
C ARG A 84 -23.87 63.51 -21.00
N SER A 85 -23.30 63.22 -22.17
CA SER A 85 -22.06 63.79 -22.69
C SER A 85 -22.03 63.58 -24.20
N GLY A 86 -21.25 64.41 -24.91
CA GLY A 86 -20.86 64.12 -26.30
C GLY A 86 -19.90 62.91 -26.35
N GLY A 87 -19.29 62.67 -27.50
CA GLY A 87 -18.35 61.55 -27.64
C GLY A 87 -18.02 61.23 -29.10
N ILE A 88 -17.90 59.94 -29.37
CA ILE A 88 -17.54 59.40 -30.69
C ILE A 88 -18.70 58.54 -31.20
N ILE A 89 -19.17 58.80 -32.42
CA ILE A 89 -19.97 57.84 -33.20
C ILE A 89 -19.00 56.98 -34.00
N ILE A 90 -19.19 55.66 -33.92
CA ILE A 90 -18.57 54.67 -34.80
C ILE A 90 -19.67 54.21 -35.77
N SER A 91 -19.47 54.34 -37.08
CA SER A 91 -20.46 54.01 -38.12
C SER A 91 -19.87 53.07 -39.17
N GLY A 92 -20.63 52.06 -39.56
CA GLY A 92 -20.33 51.19 -40.70
C GLY A 92 -20.91 51.71 -42.01
N SER A 93 -20.48 51.11 -43.12
CA SER A 93 -20.95 51.44 -44.48
C SER A 93 -22.41 51.05 -44.72
N ASN A 94 -22.96 50.10 -43.93
CA ASN A 94 -24.38 49.75 -43.95
C ASN A 94 -25.27 50.72 -43.14
N GLY A 95 -24.74 51.87 -42.71
CA GLY A 95 -25.48 52.88 -41.93
C GLY A 95 -25.72 52.50 -40.48
N GLN A 96 -25.27 51.33 -40.02
CA GLN A 96 -25.34 50.92 -38.63
C GLN A 96 -24.23 51.60 -37.81
N TYR A 97 -24.58 52.16 -36.65
CA TYR A 97 -23.62 52.85 -35.78
C TYR A 97 -23.72 52.44 -34.30
N GLN A 98 -22.69 52.81 -33.55
CA GLN A 98 -22.54 52.66 -32.10
C GLN A 98 -21.97 53.96 -31.51
N PHE A 99 -22.54 54.46 -30.42
CA PHE A 99 -22.05 55.64 -29.71
C PHE A 99 -21.16 55.25 -28.53
N ARG A 100 -20.00 55.90 -28.41
CA ARG A 100 -19.11 55.85 -27.24
C ARG A 100 -19.12 57.22 -26.54
N PRO A 101 -19.83 57.38 -25.42
CA PRO A 101 -19.84 58.64 -24.68
C PRO A 101 -18.48 58.97 -24.05
N ASP A 102 -18.23 60.26 -23.84
CA ASP A 102 -17.08 60.77 -23.09
C ASP A 102 -17.13 60.42 -21.61
N LYS A 103 -18.32 60.54 -21.02
CA LYS A 103 -18.61 60.23 -19.63
C LYS A 103 -19.72 59.19 -19.61
N PRO A 104 -19.37 57.88 -19.61
CA PRO A 104 -20.35 56.79 -19.49
C PRO A 104 -21.30 57.01 -18.31
N TRP A 105 -22.60 56.87 -18.56
CA TRP A 105 -23.63 57.00 -17.53
C TRP A 105 -24.47 55.72 -17.41
N SER A 106 -25.12 55.58 -16.25
CA SER A 106 -26.09 54.53 -15.96
C SER A 106 -27.47 55.12 -15.73
N ASP A 107 -28.50 54.42 -16.19
CA ASP A 107 -29.90 54.84 -16.08
C ASP A 107 -30.65 54.11 -14.95
N LYS A 108 -29.92 53.32 -14.14
CA LYS A 108 -30.44 52.63 -12.93
C LYS A 108 -29.40 52.70 -11.81
N GLN A 109 -29.83 53.08 -10.60
CA GLN A 109 -28.97 53.04 -9.42
C GLN A 109 -28.37 51.63 -9.22
N GLY A 110 -27.12 51.58 -8.78
CA GLY A 110 -26.37 50.33 -8.57
C GLY A 110 -25.86 49.61 -9.82
N LYS A 111 -26.28 49.97 -11.05
CA LYS A 111 -25.73 49.35 -12.27
C LYS A 111 -24.52 50.11 -12.83
N LYS A 112 -23.47 49.36 -13.19
CA LYS A 112 -22.26 49.83 -13.90
C LYS A 112 -22.65 50.58 -15.18
N ALA A 113 -22.03 51.73 -15.44
CA ALA A 113 -22.31 52.55 -16.62
C ALA A 113 -21.91 51.84 -17.92
N ALA A 114 -22.72 52.01 -18.97
CA ALA A 114 -22.48 51.36 -20.27
C ALA A 114 -21.36 52.08 -21.05
N LYS A 115 -20.30 51.34 -21.43
CA LYS A 115 -19.14 51.83 -22.20
C LYS A 115 -19.52 52.27 -23.63
N TYR A 116 -20.55 51.64 -24.19
CA TYR A 116 -21.11 51.90 -25.52
C TYR A 116 -22.64 51.93 -25.45
N ARG A 117 -23.28 52.60 -26.42
CA ARG A 117 -24.73 52.75 -26.54
C ARG A 117 -25.17 52.65 -28.00
N THR A 118 -26.39 52.16 -28.20
CA THR A 118 -27.09 52.12 -29.49
C THR A 118 -28.35 52.99 -29.44
N ALA A 119 -28.90 53.30 -30.61
CA ALA A 119 -30.10 54.12 -30.77
C ALA A 119 -31.38 53.39 -30.34
N PHE A 120 -32.43 54.16 -30.04
CA PHE A 120 -33.73 53.66 -29.59
C PHE A 120 -34.63 53.29 -30.78
N LYS A 121 -34.45 52.05 -31.25
CA LYS A 121 -35.42 51.22 -31.99
C LYS A 121 -34.98 49.76 -31.84
N ASP A 122 -35.90 48.81 -31.93
CA ASP A 122 -35.59 47.37 -31.91
C ASP A 122 -35.08 46.83 -33.27
N GLU A 123 -34.66 47.75 -34.14
CA GLU A 123 -34.07 47.53 -35.47
C GLU A 123 -32.56 47.81 -35.36
N TYR A 124 -31.74 46.75 -35.46
CA TYR A 124 -30.29 46.84 -35.51
C TYR A 124 -29.71 45.75 -36.41
N ASP A 125 -28.54 46.01 -36.95
CA ASP A 125 -27.74 45.10 -37.77
C ASP A 125 -26.32 44.92 -37.19
N ALA A 126 -25.52 44.05 -37.78
CA ALA A 126 -24.08 44.03 -37.52
C ALA A 126 -23.44 45.27 -38.18
N LEU A 127 -22.50 45.93 -37.48
CA LEU A 127 -21.75 47.06 -38.02
C LEU A 127 -20.66 46.55 -38.97
N LEU A 128 -20.71 46.98 -40.23
CA LEU A 128 -19.73 46.63 -41.27
C LEU A 128 -18.79 47.82 -41.52
N PRO A 129 -17.51 47.80 -41.09
CA PRO A 129 -16.60 48.95 -41.22
C PRO A 129 -16.43 49.43 -42.67
N ALA A 130 -16.51 50.72 -42.90
CA ALA A 130 -16.24 51.34 -44.20
C ALA A 130 -14.73 51.31 -44.51
N HIS A 131 -14.36 50.87 -45.72
CA HIS A 131 -12.98 50.86 -46.18
C HIS A 131 -12.64 52.25 -46.77
N PRO A 132 -11.54 52.92 -46.36
CA PRO A 132 -11.32 54.34 -46.64
C PRO A 132 -11.22 54.69 -48.14
N SER A 133 -10.76 53.73 -48.97
CA SER A 133 -10.60 53.88 -50.42
C SER A 133 -11.49 52.95 -51.27
N ASP A 134 -12.40 52.18 -50.66
CA ASP A 134 -13.19 51.15 -51.37
C ASP A 134 -14.68 51.19 -50.93
N PRO A 135 -15.54 51.94 -51.64
CA PRO A 135 -16.96 52.03 -51.30
C PRO A 135 -17.74 50.74 -51.58
N TYR A 136 -17.15 49.76 -52.27
CA TYR A 136 -17.79 48.49 -52.63
C TYR A 136 -17.26 47.29 -51.82
N PHE A 137 -16.39 47.51 -50.84
CA PHE A 137 -15.75 46.48 -50.01
C PHE A 137 -16.72 45.42 -49.42
N TRP A 138 -17.92 45.83 -48.99
CA TRP A 138 -18.97 44.91 -48.48
C TRP A 138 -20.05 44.55 -49.52
N HIS A 139 -19.85 44.88 -50.79
CA HIS A 139 -20.81 44.70 -51.89
C HIS A 139 -20.27 43.77 -52.99
N ASP A 140 -19.01 43.92 -53.39
CA ASP A 140 -18.33 42.94 -54.25
C ASP A 140 -18.00 41.69 -53.43
N LYS A 141 -18.69 40.59 -53.73
CA LYS A 141 -18.54 39.33 -52.99
C LYS A 141 -17.24 38.62 -53.30
N ASP A 142 -16.72 38.74 -54.52
CA ASP A 142 -15.60 37.92 -54.98
C ASP A 142 -14.27 38.61 -54.69
N ALA A 143 -14.21 39.95 -54.80
CA ALA A 143 -13.13 40.75 -54.23
C ALA A 143 -13.06 40.64 -52.70
N LEU A 144 -14.21 40.54 -52.01
CA LEU A 144 -14.25 40.31 -50.55
C LEU A 144 -13.74 38.92 -50.17
N LYS A 145 -14.13 37.86 -50.91
CA LYS A 145 -13.60 36.49 -50.70
C LYS A 145 -12.09 36.42 -50.85
N ALA A 146 -11.52 37.11 -51.83
CA ALA A 146 -10.07 37.17 -52.04
C ALA A 146 -9.29 37.87 -50.90
N ARG A 147 -9.98 38.61 -50.00
CA ARG A 147 -9.38 39.24 -48.81
C ARG A 147 -9.69 38.50 -47.50
N CYS A 148 -10.48 37.43 -47.52
CA CYS A 148 -10.85 36.70 -46.31
C CYS A 148 -9.69 35.82 -45.80
N TRP A 149 -9.70 35.51 -44.50
CA TRP A 149 -8.89 34.40 -44.01
C TRP A 149 -9.40 33.08 -44.62
N LEU A 150 -8.48 32.19 -45.00
CA LEU A 150 -8.81 30.92 -45.63
C LEU A 150 -8.53 29.77 -44.66
N ILE A 151 -9.52 28.88 -44.47
CA ILE A 151 -9.34 27.57 -43.85
C ILE A 151 -9.79 26.54 -44.88
N ASP A 152 -8.92 25.60 -45.25
CA ASP A 152 -9.13 24.61 -46.31
C ASP A 152 -9.61 25.21 -47.66
N GLY A 153 -9.14 26.42 -47.97
CA GLY A 153 -9.49 27.17 -49.17
C GLY A 153 -10.85 27.89 -49.11
N HIS A 154 -11.64 27.71 -48.05
CA HIS A 154 -12.92 28.38 -47.85
C HIS A 154 -12.73 29.77 -47.20
N PRO A 155 -13.45 30.83 -47.63
CA PRO A 155 -13.27 32.19 -47.11
C PRO A 155 -14.14 32.49 -45.87
N TYR A 156 -13.52 33.04 -44.82
CA TYR A 156 -14.15 33.35 -43.53
C TYR A 156 -14.22 34.86 -43.23
N ILE A 157 -15.39 35.30 -42.75
CA ILE A 157 -15.61 36.61 -42.12
C ILE A 157 -15.45 36.46 -40.60
N ILE A 158 -14.69 37.35 -39.97
CA ILE A 158 -14.57 37.37 -38.51
C ILE A 158 -15.77 38.12 -37.92
N ILE A 159 -16.33 37.65 -36.80
CA ILE A 159 -17.34 38.35 -36.01
C ILE A 159 -16.78 38.64 -34.62
N THR A 160 -16.79 39.91 -34.23
CA THR A 160 -16.30 40.37 -32.91
C THR A 160 -17.28 41.37 -32.29
N GLU A 161 -17.02 41.82 -31.07
CA GLU A 161 -17.91 42.69 -30.29
C GLU A 161 -17.34 44.11 -30.09
N GLY A 162 -18.03 45.11 -30.65
CA GLY A 162 -17.64 46.52 -30.60
C GLY A 162 -16.89 47.00 -31.86
N GLY A 163 -17.29 48.18 -32.37
CA GLY A 163 -16.85 48.67 -33.68
C GLY A 163 -15.33 48.83 -33.85
N PHE A 164 -14.61 49.30 -32.83
CA PHE A 164 -13.15 49.47 -32.89
C PHE A 164 -12.39 48.15 -33.12
N LYS A 165 -12.91 47.01 -32.65
CA LYS A 165 -12.29 45.69 -32.86
C LYS A 165 -12.34 45.28 -34.33
N ALA A 166 -13.51 45.46 -34.95
CA ALA A 166 -13.69 45.20 -36.36
C ALA A 166 -12.89 46.17 -37.25
N ILE A 167 -12.79 47.45 -36.88
CA ILE A 167 -11.95 48.43 -37.59
C ILE A 167 -10.47 48.01 -37.54
N CYS A 168 -9.95 47.62 -36.36
CA CYS A 168 -8.58 47.13 -36.21
C CYS A 168 -8.28 45.94 -37.13
N ALA A 169 -9.13 44.90 -37.09
CA ALA A 169 -8.96 43.72 -37.93
C ALA A 169 -9.11 44.03 -39.43
N CYS A 170 -10.07 44.88 -39.82
CA CYS A 170 -10.24 45.29 -41.24
C CYS A 170 -9.05 46.10 -41.77
N PHE A 171 -8.47 47.00 -40.95
CA PHE A 171 -7.23 47.70 -41.28
C PHE A 171 -6.08 46.72 -41.56
N HIS A 172 -5.95 45.68 -40.73
CA HIS A 172 -4.98 44.60 -40.93
C HIS A 172 -5.37 43.59 -42.05
N GLY A 173 -6.34 43.93 -42.90
CA GLY A 173 -6.73 43.13 -44.06
C GLY A 173 -7.57 41.90 -43.73
N LEU A 174 -8.23 41.84 -42.57
CA LEU A 174 -9.14 40.77 -42.16
C LEU A 174 -10.59 41.28 -42.13
N PRO A 175 -11.43 40.96 -43.13
CA PRO A 175 -12.84 41.35 -43.17
C PRO A 175 -13.60 40.91 -41.92
N THR A 176 -14.03 41.90 -41.13
CA THR A 176 -14.57 41.68 -39.78
C THR A 176 -15.86 42.48 -39.58
N ALA A 177 -16.90 41.82 -39.08
CA ALA A 177 -18.16 42.46 -38.67
C ALA A 177 -18.19 42.67 -37.15
N ALA A 178 -18.69 43.83 -36.71
CA ALA A 178 -18.86 44.16 -35.29
C ALA A 178 -20.30 43.98 -34.83
N LEU A 179 -20.51 43.16 -33.79
CA LEU A 179 -21.73 43.14 -33.02
C LEU A 179 -21.77 44.34 -32.07
N LEU A 180 -22.93 44.99 -31.97
CA LEU A 180 -23.15 46.14 -31.08
C LEU A 180 -23.26 45.74 -29.59
N GLY A 181 -23.42 44.44 -29.35
CA GLY A 181 -23.41 43.73 -28.08
C GLY A 181 -23.52 42.23 -28.37
N VAL A 182 -23.13 41.36 -27.43
CA VAL A 182 -22.89 39.93 -27.73
C VAL A 182 -24.09 39.16 -28.30
N GLU A 183 -25.32 39.53 -27.92
CA GLU A 183 -26.55 38.94 -28.50
C GLU A 183 -27.08 39.66 -29.75
N MET A 184 -26.46 40.75 -30.20
CA MET A 184 -26.94 41.59 -31.32
C MET A 184 -26.50 41.09 -32.71
N GLY A 185 -25.99 39.86 -32.82
CA GLY A 185 -25.90 39.14 -34.10
C GLY A 185 -27.23 38.50 -34.52
N LEU A 186 -28.24 38.50 -33.65
CA LEU A 186 -29.57 37.94 -33.89
C LEU A 186 -30.67 39.00 -33.72
N THR A 187 -31.77 38.90 -34.47
CA THR A 187 -32.92 39.82 -34.42
C THR A 187 -33.46 40.02 -33.01
N SER A 188 -34.10 41.17 -32.74
CA SER A 188 -34.65 41.47 -31.42
C SER A 188 -35.78 40.50 -31.02
N ALA A 189 -35.89 40.19 -29.72
CA ALA A 189 -36.90 39.27 -29.19
C ALA A 189 -38.37 39.76 -29.30
N LYS A 190 -38.59 40.97 -29.84
CA LYS A 190 -39.92 41.49 -30.21
C LYS A 190 -40.24 41.31 -31.69
N ALA A 191 -39.21 41.20 -32.55
CA ALA A 191 -39.36 40.98 -33.98
C ALA A 191 -39.58 39.50 -34.36
N ASP A 192 -39.60 38.61 -33.36
CA ASP A 192 -39.81 37.17 -33.50
C ASP A 192 -40.82 36.68 -32.44
N PRO A 193 -42.12 36.59 -32.78
CA PRO A 193 -43.15 36.06 -31.89
C PRO A 193 -43.19 34.52 -31.84
N GLN A 194 -42.26 33.81 -32.50
CA GLN A 194 -42.20 32.34 -32.55
C GLN A 194 -41.05 31.74 -31.73
N GLY A 195 -40.19 32.57 -31.12
CA GLY A 195 -39.08 32.13 -30.28
C GLY A 195 -37.89 31.54 -31.05
N LYS A 196 -37.75 31.87 -32.34
CA LYS A 196 -36.68 31.44 -33.25
C LYS A 196 -35.89 32.64 -33.80
N ARG A 197 -35.25 33.44 -32.93
CA ARG A 197 -34.44 34.62 -33.32
C ARG A 197 -33.54 34.32 -34.53
N TYR A 198 -33.67 35.10 -35.59
CA TYR A 198 -32.96 34.93 -36.86
C TYR A 198 -31.63 35.71 -36.86
N LEU A 199 -30.75 35.50 -37.85
CA LEU A 199 -29.59 36.37 -38.06
C LEU A 199 -30.04 37.80 -38.40
N VAL A 200 -29.21 38.79 -38.05
CA VAL A 200 -29.35 40.16 -38.56
C VAL A 200 -28.96 40.24 -40.04
N ALA A 201 -29.49 41.24 -40.76
CA ALA A 201 -29.50 41.29 -42.23
C ALA A 201 -28.10 41.23 -42.88
N ALA A 202 -27.09 41.90 -42.33
CA ALA A 202 -25.72 41.82 -42.83
C ALA A 202 -25.14 40.41 -42.73
N LEU A 203 -25.33 39.73 -41.58
CA LEU A 203 -24.82 38.38 -41.36
C LEU A 203 -25.58 37.36 -42.22
N GLU A 204 -26.91 37.50 -42.35
CA GLU A 204 -27.70 36.65 -43.23
C GLU A 204 -27.30 36.81 -44.71
N ARG A 205 -27.02 38.03 -45.15
CA ARG A 205 -26.56 38.35 -46.51
C ARG A 205 -25.18 37.75 -46.82
N LEU A 206 -24.29 37.69 -45.83
CA LEU A 206 -22.97 37.07 -45.94
C LEU A 206 -23.07 35.53 -45.90
N ALA A 207 -23.87 34.95 -45.00
CA ALA A 207 -24.10 33.51 -44.94
C ALA A 207 -24.70 32.99 -46.25
N LYS A 208 -25.73 33.67 -46.79
CA LYS A 208 -26.33 33.37 -48.11
C LYS A 208 -25.37 33.60 -49.31
N ALA A 209 -24.21 34.23 -49.10
CA ALA A 209 -23.16 34.38 -50.12
C ALA A 209 -22.06 33.30 -50.03
N GLY A 210 -22.17 32.36 -49.09
CA GLY A 210 -21.25 31.23 -48.92
C GLY A 210 -19.96 31.58 -48.18
N PHE A 211 -19.95 32.62 -47.34
CA PHE A 211 -18.84 32.87 -46.41
C PHE A 211 -18.96 31.98 -45.17
N GLY A 212 -17.83 31.47 -44.68
CA GLY A 212 -17.72 30.90 -43.34
C GLY A 212 -17.58 32.01 -42.29
N PHE A 213 -17.64 31.65 -41.01
CA PHE A 213 -17.52 32.62 -39.91
C PHE A 213 -16.55 32.17 -38.81
N ILE A 214 -15.77 33.11 -38.28
CA ILE A 214 -14.90 32.92 -37.11
C ILE A 214 -15.41 33.82 -35.98
N LEU A 215 -15.83 33.22 -34.86
CA LEU A 215 -16.35 33.93 -33.70
C LEU A 215 -15.19 34.32 -32.77
N ALA A 216 -14.95 35.63 -32.69
CA ALA A 216 -13.81 36.27 -32.04
C ALA A 216 -14.29 37.27 -30.96
N PHE A 217 -14.95 36.73 -29.93
CA PHE A 217 -15.34 37.48 -28.73
C PHE A 217 -14.15 37.60 -27.75
N ASP A 218 -14.27 38.38 -26.68
CA ASP A 218 -13.21 38.52 -25.67
C ASP A 218 -12.92 37.20 -24.94
N THR A 219 -11.67 37.02 -24.47
CA THR A 219 -11.22 35.77 -23.84
C THR A 219 -11.96 35.40 -22.52
N ASP A 220 -12.86 36.26 -22.02
CA ASP A 220 -13.69 35.95 -20.85
C ASP A 220 -14.83 34.94 -21.10
N LEU A 221 -14.94 34.37 -22.31
CA LEU A 221 -15.77 33.19 -22.64
C LEU A 221 -15.67 32.02 -21.62
N THR A 222 -14.49 31.83 -21.01
CA THR A 222 -14.23 30.82 -19.98
C THR A 222 -14.90 31.12 -18.64
N THR A 223 -15.10 32.40 -18.30
CA THR A 223 -15.67 32.85 -17.01
C THR A 223 -17.10 33.38 -17.12
N ASN A 224 -17.51 33.83 -18.30
CA ASN A 224 -18.74 34.58 -18.53
C ASN A 224 -19.81 33.74 -19.26
N LEU A 225 -20.67 33.09 -18.48
CA LEU A 225 -21.72 32.19 -18.99
C LEU A 225 -22.73 32.88 -19.94
N ASP A 226 -22.98 34.17 -19.80
CA ASP A 226 -23.95 34.88 -20.66
C ASP A 226 -23.33 35.21 -22.03
N VAL A 227 -22.03 35.53 -22.09
CA VAL A 227 -21.29 35.68 -23.35
C VAL A 227 -21.15 34.33 -24.06
N ARG A 228 -20.85 33.24 -23.33
CA ARG A 228 -20.83 31.88 -23.90
C ARG A 228 -22.17 31.47 -24.52
N LYS A 229 -23.29 31.74 -23.82
CA LYS A 229 -24.65 31.50 -24.35
C LYS A 229 -24.96 32.37 -25.56
N ALA A 230 -24.47 33.61 -25.62
CA ALA A 230 -24.65 34.48 -26.78
C ALA A 230 -23.89 33.96 -28.01
N LEU A 231 -22.63 33.53 -27.82
CA LEU A 231 -21.80 32.93 -28.87
C LEU A 231 -22.43 31.64 -29.41
N HIS A 232 -22.84 30.73 -28.52
CA HIS A 232 -23.52 29.48 -28.89
C HIS A 232 -24.81 29.70 -29.69
N LYS A 233 -25.69 30.61 -29.24
CA LYS A 233 -26.90 30.99 -29.98
C LYS A 233 -26.60 31.52 -31.38
N LEU A 234 -25.52 32.30 -31.53
CA LEU A 234 -25.13 32.86 -32.82
C LEU A 234 -24.55 31.78 -33.75
N GLY A 235 -23.60 30.97 -33.27
CA GLY A 235 -23.02 29.86 -34.03
C GLY A 235 -24.08 28.87 -34.50
N SER A 236 -24.99 28.46 -33.60
CA SER A 236 -26.13 27.59 -33.88
C SER A 236 -27.18 28.18 -34.84
N GLN A 237 -27.09 29.47 -35.19
CA GLN A 237 -27.93 30.09 -36.23
C GLN A 237 -27.16 30.26 -37.54
N LEU A 238 -25.85 30.51 -37.48
CA LEU A 238 -24.97 30.55 -38.66
C LEU A 238 -24.86 29.18 -39.34
N THR A 239 -24.68 28.09 -38.56
CA THR A 239 -24.57 26.71 -39.11
C THR A 239 -25.79 26.27 -39.89
N LYS A 240 -26.99 26.80 -39.60
CA LYS A 240 -28.24 26.50 -40.34
C LYS A 240 -28.24 26.99 -41.79
N PHE A 241 -27.32 27.88 -42.17
CA PHE A 241 -27.10 28.28 -43.56
C PHE A 241 -26.15 27.34 -44.31
N ASN A 242 -25.76 26.21 -43.69
CA ASN A 242 -24.81 25.23 -44.22
C ASN A 242 -23.46 25.87 -44.60
N VAL A 243 -22.99 26.78 -43.73
CA VAL A 243 -21.67 27.42 -43.80
C VAL A 243 -20.82 26.98 -42.60
N PRO A 244 -19.50 26.83 -42.76
CA PRO A 244 -18.62 26.45 -41.65
C PRO A 244 -18.50 27.59 -40.64
N VAL A 245 -18.47 27.24 -39.35
CA VAL A 245 -18.35 28.17 -38.23
C VAL A 245 -17.24 27.68 -37.30
N TYR A 246 -16.37 28.60 -36.90
CA TYR A 246 -15.25 28.36 -35.99
C TYR A 246 -15.28 29.37 -34.83
N VAL A 247 -14.56 29.06 -33.76
CA VAL A 247 -14.37 29.92 -32.58
C VAL A 247 -12.87 30.07 -32.33
N LEU A 248 -12.41 31.26 -31.93
CA LEU A 248 -11.01 31.40 -31.51
C LEU A 248 -10.75 30.54 -30.24
N PRO A 249 -9.56 29.93 -30.10
CA PRO A 249 -9.17 29.28 -28.85
C PRO A 249 -9.08 30.33 -27.73
N SER A 250 -9.11 29.92 -26.46
CA SER A 250 -8.90 30.85 -25.34
C SER A 250 -7.42 31.22 -25.19
N TRP A 251 -7.12 32.46 -24.81
CA TRP A 251 -5.76 32.96 -24.59
C TRP A 251 -5.66 33.76 -23.27
N ASP A 252 -4.44 33.98 -22.77
CA ASP A 252 -4.21 34.74 -21.53
C ASP A 252 -4.61 36.22 -21.72
N GLU A 253 -5.46 36.75 -20.83
CA GLU A 253 -5.90 38.15 -20.84
C GLU A 253 -4.73 39.15 -20.69
N GLN A 254 -3.57 38.70 -20.17
CA GLN A 254 -2.32 39.46 -20.15
C GLN A 254 -1.77 39.78 -21.55
N LEU A 255 -2.07 38.96 -22.56
CA LEU A 255 -1.69 39.20 -23.96
C LEU A 255 -2.63 40.18 -24.70
N GLY A 256 -3.65 40.70 -24.01
CA GLY A 256 -4.69 41.57 -24.55
C GLY A 256 -6.08 40.96 -24.40
N LYS A 257 -7.05 41.72 -23.90
CA LYS A 257 -8.39 41.19 -23.57
C LYS A 257 -9.23 40.84 -24.80
N GLY A 258 -9.27 41.78 -25.75
CA GLY A 258 -9.93 41.62 -27.03
C GLY A 258 -8.95 41.59 -28.19
N ILE A 259 -9.45 41.25 -29.38
CA ILE A 259 -8.59 41.11 -30.57
C ILE A 259 -7.89 42.42 -30.97
N ASP A 260 -8.46 43.59 -30.65
CA ASP A 260 -7.80 44.89 -30.82
C ASP A 260 -6.65 45.09 -29.85
N ASP A 261 -6.83 44.74 -28.58
CA ASP A 261 -5.75 44.78 -27.58
C ASP A 261 -4.63 43.77 -27.98
N TYR A 262 -5.00 42.54 -28.37
CA TYR A 262 -4.05 41.48 -28.72
C TYR A 262 -3.22 41.81 -29.98
N ILE A 263 -3.85 42.28 -31.06
CA ILE A 263 -3.14 42.67 -32.28
C ILE A 263 -2.24 43.88 -32.02
N SER A 264 -2.67 44.82 -31.17
CA SER A 264 -1.86 45.99 -30.79
C SER A 264 -0.67 45.64 -29.89
N MET A 265 -0.70 44.54 -29.15
CA MET A 265 0.38 44.11 -28.24
C MET A 265 1.37 43.14 -28.89
N ASN A 266 0.87 42.16 -29.66
CA ASN A 266 1.66 41.04 -30.18
C ASN A 266 1.86 41.10 -31.71
N GLY A 267 1.13 41.98 -32.40
CA GLY A 267 1.15 42.09 -33.86
C GLY A 267 0.19 41.14 -34.59
N ILE A 268 -0.05 41.45 -35.86
CA ILE A 268 -1.04 40.73 -36.69
C ILE A 268 -0.60 39.30 -37.06
N GLU A 269 0.71 39.04 -37.23
CA GLU A 269 1.19 37.70 -37.59
C GLU A 269 1.08 36.72 -36.42
N GLU A 270 1.28 37.19 -35.18
CA GLU A 270 1.06 36.36 -33.99
C GLU A 270 -0.43 36.03 -33.82
N PHE A 271 -1.32 37.00 -34.08
CA PHE A 271 -2.77 36.78 -34.13
C PHE A 271 -3.17 35.75 -35.20
N ARG A 272 -2.53 35.80 -36.38
CA ARG A 272 -2.73 34.82 -37.46
C ARG A 272 -2.26 33.41 -37.06
N GLN A 273 -1.07 33.28 -36.48
CA GLN A 273 -0.46 31.98 -36.16
C GLN A 273 -0.99 31.34 -34.86
N GLN A 274 -1.29 32.13 -33.82
CA GLN A 274 -1.72 31.61 -32.53
C GLN A 274 -3.24 31.49 -32.39
N LEU A 275 -4.03 32.37 -33.04
CA LEU A 275 -5.49 32.39 -32.85
C LEU A 275 -6.25 31.98 -34.12
N LEU A 276 -5.99 32.58 -35.29
CA LEU A 276 -6.74 32.23 -36.51
C LEU A 276 -6.40 30.84 -37.07
N ALA A 277 -5.11 30.48 -37.13
CA ALA A 277 -4.66 29.16 -37.58
C ALA A 277 -4.98 28.03 -36.59
N LYS A 278 -5.39 28.37 -35.36
CA LYS A 278 -5.79 27.43 -34.28
C LYS A 278 -7.26 27.56 -33.90
N ALA A 279 -8.08 28.18 -34.76
CA ALA A 279 -9.51 28.30 -34.54
C ALA A 279 -10.16 26.90 -34.47
N ILE A 280 -11.04 26.71 -33.50
CA ILE A 280 -11.69 25.43 -33.20
C ILE A 280 -13.02 25.37 -33.97
N CYS A 281 -13.34 24.25 -34.61
CA CYS A 281 -14.64 24.06 -35.26
C CYS A 281 -15.78 24.23 -34.23
N PHE A 282 -16.85 24.95 -34.58
CA PHE A 282 -17.94 25.26 -33.65
C PHE A 282 -18.62 24.01 -33.08
N VAL A 283 -18.67 22.89 -33.82
CA VAL A 283 -19.23 21.63 -33.34
C VAL A 283 -18.34 21.04 -32.23
N ASN A 284 -17.03 20.88 -32.48
CA ASN A 284 -16.07 20.40 -31.48
C ASN A 284 -16.06 21.31 -30.24
N TRP A 285 -16.09 22.63 -30.43
CA TRP A 285 -16.19 23.61 -29.35
C TRP A 285 -17.52 23.50 -28.58
N GLN A 286 -18.61 23.13 -29.24
CA GLN A 286 -19.88 22.85 -28.57
C GLN A 286 -19.79 21.57 -27.73
N ASP A 287 -19.25 20.47 -28.29
CA ASP A 287 -19.08 19.19 -27.58
C ASP A 287 -18.17 19.33 -26.35
N GLU A 288 -17.03 20.03 -26.46
CA GLU A 288 -16.10 20.33 -25.36
C GLU A 288 -16.72 21.12 -24.20
N TYR A 289 -17.76 21.93 -24.46
CA TYR A 289 -18.33 22.88 -23.49
C TYR A 289 -19.78 22.60 -23.07
N GLU A 290 -20.54 21.75 -23.77
CA GLU A 290 -21.89 21.33 -23.36
C GLU A 290 -21.87 20.16 -22.36
N ASP A 291 -20.99 19.17 -22.53
CA ASP A 291 -20.94 17.98 -21.65
C ASP A 291 -20.26 18.24 -20.30
N GLY A 292 -19.40 19.27 -20.21
CA GLY A 292 -18.92 19.85 -18.95
C GLY A 292 -18.14 18.89 -18.02
N ARG A 293 -17.54 17.84 -18.60
CA ARG A 293 -16.77 16.81 -17.90
C ARG A 293 -15.37 16.70 -18.50
N PRO A 294 -14.30 16.61 -17.68
CA PRO A 294 -13.03 16.10 -18.16
C PRO A 294 -13.24 14.70 -18.77
N SER A 295 -12.64 14.42 -19.92
CA SER A 295 -12.59 13.07 -20.46
C SER A 295 -11.79 12.18 -19.51
N ILE A 296 -12.47 11.26 -18.82
CA ILE A 296 -11.84 10.31 -17.89
C ILE A 296 -10.81 9.48 -18.67
N PRO A 297 -9.51 9.47 -18.29
CA PRO A 297 -8.49 8.75 -19.07
C PRO A 297 -8.74 7.24 -19.11
N GLU A 298 -8.27 6.58 -20.16
CA GLU A 298 -8.43 5.13 -20.30
C GLU A 298 -7.78 4.38 -19.12
N GLY A 299 -8.48 3.37 -18.61
CA GLY A 299 -8.07 2.62 -17.41
C GLY A 299 -8.53 3.20 -16.06
N TYR A 300 -9.14 4.39 -16.03
CA TYR A 300 -9.80 4.95 -14.84
C TYR A 300 -11.29 4.56 -14.76
N PRO A 301 -11.92 4.59 -13.58
CA PRO A 301 -13.30 4.14 -13.40
C PRO A 301 -14.30 5.12 -14.03
N THR A 302 -15.33 4.61 -14.71
CA THR A 302 -16.25 5.42 -15.53
C THR A 302 -17.25 6.28 -14.75
N SER A 303 -17.39 6.08 -13.43
CA SER A 303 -18.26 6.88 -12.58
C SER A 303 -17.76 6.92 -11.13
N TRP A 304 -18.18 7.95 -10.38
CA TRP A 304 -17.85 8.11 -8.96
C TRP A 304 -18.77 7.25 -8.06
N GLU A 305 -18.80 5.95 -8.31
CA GLU A 305 -19.61 4.98 -7.57
C GLU A 305 -18.73 3.95 -6.85
N GLN A 306 -19.25 3.44 -5.72
CA GLN A 306 -18.51 2.54 -4.82
C GLN A 306 -17.92 1.32 -5.54
N PHE A 307 -18.66 0.73 -6.48
CA PHE A 307 -18.26 -0.50 -7.18
C PHE A 307 -17.24 -0.27 -8.31
N PRO A 308 -17.41 0.69 -9.25
CA PRO A 308 -16.36 1.08 -10.19
C PRO A 308 -15.06 1.52 -9.50
N LEU A 309 -15.15 2.37 -8.46
CA LEU A 309 -13.99 2.82 -7.70
C LEU A 309 -13.27 1.66 -7.01
N ALA A 310 -14.02 0.74 -6.38
CA ALA A 310 -13.43 -0.47 -5.78
C ALA A 310 -12.77 -1.37 -6.82
N LYS A 311 -13.41 -1.66 -7.97
CA LYS A 311 -12.83 -2.54 -9.01
C LYS A 311 -11.55 -1.96 -9.64
N TRP A 312 -11.49 -0.65 -9.83
CA TRP A 312 -10.28 0.02 -10.27
C TRP A 312 -9.15 -0.11 -9.23
N LEU A 313 -9.45 0.08 -7.94
CA LEU A 313 -8.48 -0.09 -6.87
C LEU A 313 -8.04 -1.56 -6.69
N VAL A 314 -8.94 -2.53 -6.84
CA VAL A 314 -8.60 -3.97 -6.86
C VAL A 314 -7.54 -4.24 -7.93
N LYS A 315 -7.83 -3.92 -9.19
CA LYS A 315 -6.89 -4.14 -10.31
C LYS A 315 -5.56 -3.40 -10.14
N ARG A 316 -5.57 -2.24 -9.46
CA ARG A 316 -4.37 -1.44 -9.20
C ARG A 316 -3.51 -1.97 -8.04
N TYR A 317 -4.10 -2.71 -7.10
CA TYR A 317 -3.45 -3.16 -5.87
C TYR A 317 -3.50 -4.68 -5.64
N GLU A 318 -3.97 -5.50 -6.59
CA GLU A 318 -4.04 -6.97 -6.47
C GLU A 318 -2.69 -7.61 -6.10
N ASN A 319 -1.59 -7.12 -6.67
CA ASN A 319 -0.22 -7.55 -6.35
C ASN A 319 0.40 -6.81 -5.13
N ARG A 320 -0.41 -6.09 -4.35
CA ARG A 320 0.02 -5.25 -3.20
C ARG A 320 -0.86 -5.31 -1.96
N LEU A 321 -2.12 -5.73 -2.08
CA LEU A 321 -3.10 -5.84 -1.00
C LEU A 321 -3.82 -7.18 -1.08
N ALA A 322 -3.90 -7.87 0.05
CA ALA A 322 -4.64 -9.12 0.19
C ALA A 322 -5.41 -9.12 1.52
N TRP A 323 -6.61 -9.71 1.52
CA TRP A 323 -7.42 -9.87 2.73
C TRP A 323 -7.31 -11.31 3.23
N ASP A 324 -6.64 -11.51 4.37
CA ASP A 324 -6.49 -12.81 5.03
C ASP A 324 -7.81 -13.17 5.73
N VAL A 325 -8.60 -14.03 5.09
CA VAL A 325 -9.93 -14.44 5.57
C VAL A 325 -9.83 -15.23 6.88
N SER A 326 -8.70 -15.90 7.13
CA SER A 326 -8.50 -16.73 8.33
C SER A 326 -8.27 -15.89 9.59
N LEU A 327 -7.61 -14.74 9.45
CA LEU A 327 -7.32 -13.82 10.56
C LEU A 327 -8.29 -12.63 10.62
N GLN A 328 -9.00 -12.35 9.53
CA GLN A 328 -9.75 -11.11 9.29
C GLN A 328 -8.84 -9.86 9.33
N GLU A 329 -7.70 -9.94 8.66
CA GLU A 329 -6.71 -8.87 8.60
C GLU A 329 -6.27 -8.56 7.17
N TRP A 330 -5.95 -7.30 6.89
CA TRP A 330 -5.30 -6.92 5.64
C TRP A 330 -3.81 -7.27 5.71
N ARG A 331 -3.24 -7.66 4.57
CA ARG A 331 -1.79 -7.79 4.38
C ARG A 331 -1.35 -6.91 3.20
N THR A 332 -0.21 -6.23 3.34
CA THR A 332 0.44 -5.42 2.30
C THR A 332 1.74 -6.08 1.83
N TYR A 333 1.95 -6.09 0.51
CA TYR A 333 3.20 -6.56 -0.08
C TYR A 333 4.21 -5.42 -0.22
N SER A 334 5.50 -5.72 -0.01
CA SER A 334 6.64 -4.81 -0.26
C SER A 334 6.52 -3.42 0.39
N THR A 335 5.75 -3.28 1.46
CA THR A 335 5.40 -1.96 2.06
C THR A 335 6.19 -1.66 3.33
N ALA A 336 6.34 -2.62 4.25
CA ALA A 336 7.15 -2.47 5.47
C ALA A 336 8.55 -3.10 5.36
N ILE A 337 8.69 -4.11 4.50
CA ILE A 337 9.94 -4.72 4.04
C ILE A 337 9.69 -5.07 2.57
N GLU A 338 10.68 -4.86 1.69
CA GLU A 338 10.59 -5.27 0.29
C GLU A 338 10.40 -6.80 0.18
N GLY A 339 9.59 -7.22 -0.79
CA GLY A 339 9.49 -8.62 -1.19
C GLY A 339 8.64 -9.56 -0.34
N ILE A 340 8.00 -9.08 0.72
CA ILE A 340 7.16 -9.90 1.63
C ILE A 340 5.82 -9.26 1.98
N TRP A 341 4.92 -10.07 2.53
CA TRP A 341 3.59 -9.68 3.00
C TRP A 341 3.57 -9.40 4.51
N SER A 342 3.34 -8.15 4.88
CA SER A 342 3.20 -7.69 6.27
C SER A 342 1.73 -7.47 6.64
N ILE A 343 1.36 -7.60 7.92
CA ILE A 343 -0.01 -7.27 8.39
C ILE A 343 -0.19 -5.75 8.40
N GLU A 344 -1.27 -5.27 7.79
CA GLU A 344 -1.58 -3.85 7.62
C GLU A 344 -2.86 -3.46 8.40
N PRO A 345 -2.82 -2.47 9.30
CA PRO A 345 -4.02 -1.91 9.89
C PRO A 345 -4.98 -1.34 8.83
N VAL A 346 -6.28 -1.60 9.00
CA VAL A 346 -7.31 -1.18 8.04
C VAL A 346 -7.36 0.35 7.85
N GLU A 347 -6.92 1.10 8.85
CA GLU A 347 -6.75 2.55 8.82
C GLU A 347 -5.79 3.00 7.70
N PHE A 348 -4.68 2.29 7.48
CA PHE A 348 -3.72 2.61 6.42
C PHE A 348 -4.24 2.21 5.03
N VAL A 349 -4.92 1.06 4.92
CA VAL A 349 -5.62 0.69 3.67
C VAL A 349 -6.67 1.75 3.29
N ARG A 350 -7.44 2.23 4.26
CA ARG A 350 -8.37 3.35 4.07
C ARG A 350 -7.67 4.68 3.77
N GLN A 351 -6.45 4.91 4.28
CA GLN A 351 -5.64 6.07 3.92
C GLN A 351 -5.15 6.01 2.47
N VAL A 352 -4.76 4.84 1.97
CA VAL A 352 -4.41 4.62 0.54
C VAL A 352 -5.61 4.89 -0.36
N ILE A 353 -6.78 4.32 -0.03
CA ILE A 353 -8.05 4.59 -0.74
C ILE A 353 -8.38 6.09 -0.73
N LEU A 354 -8.25 6.75 0.44
CA LEU A 354 -8.50 8.19 0.58
C LEU A 354 -7.52 9.05 -0.22
N ALA A 355 -6.26 8.62 -0.35
CA ALA A 355 -5.24 9.32 -1.15
C ALA A 355 -5.54 9.21 -2.65
N GLU A 356 -5.81 8.00 -3.15
CA GLU A 356 -6.17 7.78 -4.56
C GLU A 356 -7.49 8.47 -4.94
N LEU A 357 -8.50 8.47 -4.05
CA LEU A 357 -9.72 9.25 -4.29
C LEU A 357 -9.41 10.75 -4.37
N LYS A 358 -8.61 11.31 -3.44
CA LYS A 358 -8.26 12.74 -3.48
C LYS A 358 -7.47 13.12 -4.73
N ALA A 359 -6.48 12.31 -5.12
CA ALA A 359 -5.63 12.58 -6.27
C ALA A 359 -6.41 12.67 -7.59
N ASN A 360 -7.50 11.91 -7.71
CA ASN A 360 -8.30 11.84 -8.93
C ASN A 360 -9.66 12.59 -8.81
N GLN A 361 -9.96 13.23 -7.67
CA GLN A 361 -11.28 13.80 -7.36
C GLN A 361 -11.78 14.83 -8.39
N SER A 362 -10.88 15.68 -8.89
CA SER A 362 -11.18 16.76 -9.84
C SER A 362 -11.46 16.28 -11.28
N MET A 363 -11.16 15.02 -11.60
CA MET A 363 -11.51 14.42 -12.90
C MET A 363 -13.01 14.15 -13.04
N TYR A 364 -13.76 14.15 -11.93
CA TYR A 364 -15.16 13.76 -11.86
C TYR A 364 -16.04 14.93 -11.47
N THR A 365 -17.24 15.00 -12.06
CA THR A 365 -18.27 15.94 -11.64
C THR A 365 -19.59 15.23 -11.39
N ILE A 366 -20.31 15.69 -10.37
CA ILE A 366 -21.68 15.28 -10.06
C ILE A 366 -22.58 16.50 -10.27
N THR A 367 -23.56 16.36 -11.15
CA THR A 367 -24.67 17.30 -11.29
C THR A 367 -25.70 17.05 -10.19
N LYS A 368 -25.97 18.07 -9.37
CA LYS A 368 -27.08 18.06 -8.42
C LYS A 368 -27.65 19.46 -8.23
N ASP A 369 -28.97 19.57 -8.21
CA ASP A 369 -29.71 20.84 -8.07
C ASP A 369 -29.25 21.89 -9.12
N ASP A 370 -29.16 21.44 -10.38
CA ASP A 370 -28.61 22.14 -11.56
C ASP A 370 -27.22 22.76 -11.39
N LYS A 371 -26.42 22.20 -10.48
CA LYS A 371 -25.05 22.65 -10.18
C LYS A 371 -24.07 21.50 -10.36
N VAL A 372 -23.14 21.69 -11.28
CA VAL A 372 -21.95 20.85 -11.45
C VAL A 372 -21.01 21.10 -10.26
N ARG A 373 -20.58 20.03 -9.58
CA ARG A 373 -19.63 20.08 -8.45
C ARG A 373 -18.73 18.85 -8.46
N GLU A 374 -17.55 18.98 -7.87
CA GLU A 374 -16.73 17.81 -7.52
C GLU A 374 -17.53 16.84 -6.62
N PRO A 375 -17.31 15.52 -6.75
CA PRO A 375 -17.88 14.55 -5.84
C PRO A 375 -17.34 14.75 -4.42
N ARG A 376 -18.13 14.36 -3.41
CA ARG A 376 -17.70 14.39 -2.00
C ARG A 376 -17.11 13.05 -1.59
N ILE A 377 -15.84 13.06 -1.17
CA ILE A 377 -15.28 11.95 -0.40
C ILE A 377 -15.90 11.96 1.00
N THR A 378 -16.36 10.81 1.47
CA THR A 378 -16.91 10.62 2.81
C THR A 378 -16.31 9.36 3.44
N ASP A 379 -16.28 9.30 4.77
CA ASP A 379 -15.86 8.11 5.51
C ASP A 379 -16.67 6.86 5.10
N SER A 380 -17.99 6.99 4.91
CA SER A 380 -18.84 5.91 4.39
C SER A 380 -18.44 5.45 2.98
N LEU A 381 -18.06 6.35 2.08
CA LEU A 381 -17.58 5.98 0.75
C LEU A 381 -16.30 5.15 0.84
N VAL A 382 -15.33 5.60 1.65
CA VAL A 382 -14.04 4.91 1.85
C VAL A 382 -14.24 3.54 2.50
N ARG A 383 -15.08 3.44 3.54
CA ARG A 383 -15.39 2.16 4.20
C ARG A 383 -16.11 1.18 3.28
N ASN A 384 -17.04 1.65 2.44
CA ASN A 384 -17.76 0.77 1.52
C ASN A 384 -16.85 0.27 0.39
N ILE A 385 -15.97 1.12 -0.14
CA ILE A 385 -14.93 0.70 -1.10
C ILE A 385 -13.99 -0.33 -0.47
N GLU A 386 -13.51 -0.07 0.74
CA GLU A 386 -12.64 -1.01 1.48
C GLU A 386 -13.34 -2.35 1.74
N ALA A 387 -14.62 -2.34 2.14
CA ALA A 387 -15.42 -3.54 2.32
C ALA A 387 -15.63 -4.32 1.00
N LEU A 388 -15.82 -3.63 -0.13
CA LEU A 388 -15.90 -4.27 -1.45
C LEU A 388 -14.57 -4.91 -1.86
N MET A 389 -13.45 -4.21 -1.63
CA MET A 389 -12.10 -4.72 -1.91
C MET A 389 -11.79 -6.02 -1.14
N ARG A 390 -12.30 -6.20 0.09
CA ARG A 390 -12.11 -7.45 0.86
C ARG A 390 -12.66 -8.70 0.16
N TYR A 391 -13.72 -8.58 -0.64
CA TYR A 391 -14.33 -9.73 -1.31
C TYR A 391 -13.56 -10.14 -2.57
N GLU A 392 -13.09 -9.17 -3.34
CA GLU A 392 -12.32 -9.42 -4.57
C GLU A 392 -10.86 -9.82 -4.26
N LEU A 393 -10.27 -9.27 -3.18
CA LEU A 393 -8.89 -9.58 -2.72
C LEU A 393 -8.84 -10.68 -1.63
N ALA A 394 -9.87 -11.53 -1.55
CA ALA A 394 -10.05 -12.52 -0.48
C ALA A 394 -9.10 -13.74 -0.61
N VAL A 395 -8.10 -13.83 0.26
CA VAL A 395 -7.25 -15.01 0.41
C VAL A 395 -7.84 -15.95 1.49
N ARG A 396 -8.40 -17.08 1.06
CA ARG A 396 -9.04 -18.07 1.95
C ARG A 396 -8.07 -18.78 2.89
N THR A 397 -6.90 -19.11 2.38
CA THR A 397 -5.82 -19.85 3.05
C THR A 397 -4.51 -19.15 2.75
N TRP A 398 -3.74 -18.81 3.79
CA TRP A 398 -2.45 -18.12 3.61
C TRP A 398 -1.35 -19.14 3.34
N ASP A 399 -1.43 -19.76 2.16
CA ASP A 399 -0.52 -20.81 1.72
C ASP A 399 0.85 -20.20 1.33
N GLU A 400 1.77 -20.12 2.30
CA GLU A 400 3.13 -19.65 2.09
C GLU A 400 4.00 -20.73 1.40
N THR A 401 4.77 -20.34 0.38
CA THR A 401 5.57 -21.30 -0.39
C THR A 401 6.85 -21.69 0.36
N GLU A 402 6.81 -22.79 1.12
CA GLU A 402 7.92 -23.26 1.95
C GLU A 402 9.25 -23.47 1.21
N GLU A 403 9.23 -23.72 -0.11
CA GLU A 403 10.45 -24.04 -0.89
C GLU A 403 11.44 -22.88 -1.04
N PHE A 404 11.13 -21.73 -0.44
CA PHE A 404 11.86 -20.49 -0.58
C PHE A 404 12.40 -19.93 0.75
N ILE A 405 13.53 -19.23 0.67
CA ILE A 405 14.11 -18.45 1.77
C ILE A 405 14.21 -16.99 1.28
N PRO A 406 13.42 -16.05 1.83
CA PRO A 406 13.50 -14.62 1.50
C PRO A 406 14.65 -13.88 2.20
N PHE A 407 15.29 -12.96 1.46
CA PHE A 407 16.40 -12.08 1.86
C PHE A 407 16.08 -10.62 1.52
N THR A 408 16.94 -9.67 1.88
CA THR A 408 16.80 -8.26 1.44
C THR A 408 17.09 -8.02 -0.04
N ASN A 409 17.67 -8.99 -0.75
CA ASN A 409 18.02 -8.90 -2.18
C ASN A 409 17.31 -9.93 -3.08
N GLY A 410 16.25 -10.59 -2.61
CA GLY A 410 15.50 -11.57 -3.39
C GLY A 410 15.08 -12.82 -2.61
N VAL A 411 14.79 -13.89 -3.35
CA VAL A 411 14.27 -15.15 -2.82
C VAL A 411 15.12 -16.33 -3.30
N LEU A 412 15.70 -17.09 -2.37
CA LEU A 412 16.52 -18.26 -2.66
C LEU A 412 15.68 -19.52 -2.75
N SER A 413 15.79 -20.28 -3.85
CA SER A 413 15.21 -21.63 -3.95
C SER A 413 16.00 -22.62 -3.08
N ARG A 414 15.33 -23.30 -2.15
CA ARG A 414 15.92 -24.40 -1.35
C ARG A 414 16.38 -25.59 -2.22
N LYS A 415 15.87 -25.73 -3.44
CA LYS A 415 16.18 -26.84 -4.36
C LYS A 415 17.39 -26.56 -5.26
N THR A 416 17.47 -25.37 -5.84
CA THR A 416 18.52 -25.02 -6.82
C THR A 416 19.62 -24.12 -6.26
N LEU A 417 19.41 -23.54 -5.08
CA LEU A 417 20.27 -22.50 -4.48
C LEU A 417 20.49 -21.29 -5.40
N LEU A 418 19.54 -21.05 -6.32
CA LEU A 418 19.49 -19.84 -7.13
C LEU A 418 18.66 -18.76 -6.43
N LEU A 419 19.23 -17.55 -6.37
CA LEU A 419 18.53 -16.34 -5.95
C LEU A 419 17.69 -15.81 -7.11
N MET A 420 16.42 -15.50 -6.83
CA MET A 420 15.43 -15.01 -7.79
C MET A 420 14.90 -13.65 -7.32
N PRO A 421 14.27 -12.84 -8.19
CA PRO A 421 13.52 -11.66 -7.78
C PRO A 421 12.42 -12.00 -6.76
N HIS A 422 11.97 -11.00 -6.03
CA HIS A 422 10.81 -11.13 -5.15
C HIS A 422 9.51 -11.22 -5.94
N ASP A 423 8.62 -12.13 -5.51
CA ASP A 423 7.32 -12.38 -6.14
C ASP A 423 6.18 -12.39 -5.08
N PRO A 424 5.08 -11.64 -5.26
CA PRO A 424 3.94 -11.66 -4.35
C PRO A 424 3.22 -13.01 -4.27
N GLU A 425 3.22 -13.83 -5.34
CA GLU A 425 2.52 -15.11 -5.38
C GLU A 425 3.09 -16.12 -4.37
N HIS A 426 4.36 -16.00 -3.99
CA HIS A 426 5.00 -16.88 -3.00
C HIS A 426 4.47 -16.70 -1.57
N ARG A 427 3.72 -15.61 -1.30
CA ARG A 427 3.02 -15.29 -0.03
C ARG A 427 3.89 -15.24 1.24
N LEU A 428 5.20 -15.08 1.07
CA LEU A 428 6.21 -15.04 2.15
C LEU A 428 5.89 -13.96 3.19
N THR A 429 5.89 -14.33 4.47
CA THR A 429 5.51 -13.44 5.61
C THR A 429 6.69 -13.00 6.49
N TRP A 430 7.87 -13.61 6.30
CA TRP A 430 9.12 -13.33 7.02
C TRP A 430 10.23 -13.03 6.02
N CYS A 431 11.33 -12.41 6.46
CA CYS A 431 12.51 -12.12 5.63
C CYS A 431 13.79 -12.18 6.47
N LEU A 432 14.89 -12.70 5.91
CA LEU A 432 16.22 -12.63 6.51
C LEU A 432 16.78 -11.20 6.34
N PRO A 433 17.28 -10.54 7.40
CA PRO A 433 17.57 -9.09 7.40
C PRO A 433 18.96 -8.75 6.81
N TYR A 434 19.41 -9.52 5.81
CA TYR A 434 20.68 -9.38 5.13
C TYR A 434 20.61 -10.03 3.75
N ASP A 435 21.53 -9.63 2.86
CA ASP A 435 21.58 -10.12 1.49
C ASP A 435 22.10 -11.56 1.41
N TYR A 436 21.54 -12.34 0.48
CA TYR A 436 22.16 -13.61 0.10
C TYR A 436 23.43 -13.35 -0.70
N ASN A 437 24.57 -13.87 -0.20
CA ASN A 437 25.86 -13.83 -0.86
C ASN A 437 26.48 -15.24 -0.85
N PRO A 438 26.51 -15.96 -1.99
CA PRO A 438 27.00 -17.34 -2.06
C PRO A 438 28.52 -17.47 -1.85
N LEU A 439 29.28 -16.36 -1.85
CA LEU A 439 30.72 -16.32 -1.63
C LEU A 439 31.10 -15.97 -0.18
N ALA A 440 30.12 -15.70 0.70
CA ALA A 440 30.40 -15.37 2.09
C ALA A 440 30.91 -16.58 2.88
N LEU A 441 31.95 -16.35 3.69
CA LEU A 441 32.61 -17.33 4.57
C LEU A 441 32.36 -16.99 6.04
N CYS A 442 32.66 -17.93 6.95
CA CYS A 442 32.38 -17.78 8.39
C CYS A 442 33.40 -18.44 9.32
N ASP A 443 34.64 -18.60 8.88
CA ASP A 443 35.68 -19.34 9.60
C ASP A 443 35.88 -18.93 11.08
N PRO A 444 35.77 -17.64 11.50
CA PRO A 444 35.82 -17.28 12.91
C PRO A 444 34.69 -17.88 13.75
N ILE A 445 33.48 -18.02 13.17
CA ILE A 445 32.35 -18.68 13.83
C ILE A 445 32.55 -20.20 13.86
N LEU A 446 33.11 -20.78 12.79
CA LEU A 446 33.39 -22.23 12.74
C LEU A 446 34.48 -22.62 13.76
N GLN A 447 35.55 -21.84 13.85
CA GLN A 447 36.61 -22.02 14.84
C GLN A 447 36.05 -21.92 16.26
N TRP A 448 35.25 -20.89 16.54
CA TRP A 448 34.58 -20.73 17.83
C TRP A 448 33.60 -21.87 18.16
N LEU A 449 32.84 -22.38 17.19
CA LEU A 449 31.97 -23.55 17.40
C LEU A 449 32.77 -24.80 17.76
N LYS A 450 33.93 -25.02 17.12
CA LYS A 450 34.84 -26.13 17.45
C LYS A 450 35.42 -25.99 18.84
N GLU A 451 35.89 -24.79 19.22
CA GLU A 451 36.38 -24.49 20.57
C GLU A 451 35.29 -24.69 21.63
N MET A 452 34.06 -24.22 21.37
CA MET A 452 32.91 -24.41 22.27
C MET A 452 32.57 -25.91 22.46
N CYS A 453 32.79 -26.73 21.44
CA CYS A 453 32.54 -28.18 21.46
C CYS A 453 33.75 -29.03 21.87
N PHE A 454 34.85 -28.43 22.35
CA PHE A 454 36.13 -29.13 22.62
C PHE A 454 36.66 -29.97 21.44
N GLY A 455 36.46 -29.50 20.20
CA GLY A 455 36.85 -30.20 18.97
C GLY A 455 35.94 -31.37 18.58
N ASP A 456 34.81 -31.58 19.25
CA ASP A 456 33.85 -32.63 18.91
C ASP A 456 33.05 -32.26 17.64
N GLU A 457 33.59 -32.64 16.48
CA GLU A 457 32.96 -32.37 15.18
C GLU A 457 31.55 -32.98 15.07
N ASN A 458 31.23 -34.10 15.75
CA ASN A 458 29.88 -34.66 15.73
C ASN A 458 28.89 -33.75 16.45
N LEU A 459 29.30 -33.12 17.56
CA LEU A 459 28.51 -32.11 18.24
C LEU A 459 28.38 -30.82 17.41
N VAL A 460 29.46 -30.39 16.72
CA VAL A 460 29.42 -29.25 15.79
C VAL A 460 28.43 -29.49 14.64
N GLN A 461 28.43 -30.68 14.04
CA GLN A 461 27.46 -31.04 12.99
C GLN A 461 26.03 -31.17 13.55
N LEU A 462 25.84 -31.63 14.79
CA LEU A 462 24.50 -31.69 15.41
C LEU A 462 23.92 -30.28 15.64
N LEU A 463 24.76 -29.34 16.10
CA LEU A 463 24.38 -27.93 16.23
C LEU A 463 24.09 -27.30 14.86
N ARG A 464 24.94 -27.52 13.85
CA ARG A 464 24.71 -27.12 12.45
C ARG A 464 23.37 -27.64 11.91
N ALA A 465 23.04 -28.91 12.17
CA ALA A 465 21.77 -29.50 11.80
C ALA A 465 20.58 -28.80 12.48
N TYR A 466 20.73 -28.38 13.75
CA TYR A 466 19.68 -27.60 14.41
C TYR A 466 19.53 -26.18 13.83
N LEU A 467 20.64 -25.50 13.49
CA LEU A 467 20.60 -24.22 12.77
C LEU A 467 19.95 -24.37 11.38
N HIS A 468 20.23 -25.46 10.66
CA HIS A 468 19.55 -25.78 9.40
C HIS A 468 18.05 -25.94 9.63
N GLY A 469 17.63 -26.64 10.70
CA GLY A 469 16.24 -26.76 11.11
C GLY A 469 15.55 -25.42 11.38
N ILE A 470 16.24 -24.50 12.06
CA ILE A 470 15.77 -23.13 12.36
C ILE A 470 15.58 -22.31 11.07
N VAL A 471 16.56 -22.31 10.17
CA VAL A 471 16.50 -21.57 8.90
C VAL A 471 15.40 -22.14 7.99
N THR A 472 15.32 -23.48 7.86
CA THR A 472 14.42 -24.14 6.90
C THR A 472 13.02 -24.44 7.45
N GLY A 473 12.79 -24.40 8.77
CA GLY A 473 11.48 -24.53 9.41
C GLY A 473 11.06 -25.95 9.78
N ARG A 474 11.99 -26.78 10.24
CA ARG A 474 11.81 -28.25 10.42
C ARG A 474 11.06 -28.66 11.69
N THR A 475 9.86 -28.11 11.92
CA THR A 475 9.04 -28.48 13.09
C THR A 475 8.53 -29.93 13.04
N ASP A 476 8.59 -30.58 11.86
CA ASP A 476 8.33 -32.02 11.65
C ASP A 476 9.27 -32.96 12.42
N TRP A 477 10.41 -32.44 12.89
CA TRP A 477 11.31 -33.18 13.77
C TRP A 477 10.70 -33.41 15.18
N GLN A 478 9.72 -32.59 15.60
CA GLN A 478 9.17 -32.55 16.95
C GLN A 478 10.27 -32.48 18.04
N LYS A 479 11.26 -31.60 17.83
CA LYS A 479 12.46 -31.45 18.69
C LYS A 479 12.72 -30.01 19.14
N TYR A 480 13.04 -29.83 20.42
CA TYR A 480 13.65 -28.61 20.94
C TYR A 480 15.11 -28.84 21.35
N LEU A 481 15.97 -27.85 21.09
CA LEU A 481 17.37 -27.85 21.54
C LEU A 481 17.46 -27.20 22.92
N GLU A 482 18.11 -27.87 23.87
CA GLU A 482 18.26 -27.43 25.25
C GLU A 482 19.74 -27.29 25.61
N LEU A 483 20.24 -26.06 25.68
CA LEU A 483 21.63 -25.77 26.04
C LEU A 483 21.73 -25.58 27.55
N VAL A 484 22.45 -26.46 28.25
CA VAL A 484 22.51 -26.50 29.73
C VAL A 484 23.94 -26.31 30.24
N GLY A 485 24.13 -25.51 31.29
CA GLY A 485 25.41 -25.39 32.02
C GLY A 485 25.61 -24.02 32.68
N PRO A 486 26.75 -23.76 33.33
CA PRO A 486 26.99 -22.50 34.06
C PRO A 486 27.16 -21.26 33.17
N GLY A 487 27.20 -20.07 33.76
CA GLY A 487 27.46 -18.81 33.06
C GLY A 487 28.87 -18.74 32.44
N GLY A 488 28.98 -18.17 31.24
CA GLY A 488 30.25 -18.03 30.50
C GLY A 488 30.59 -19.18 29.54
N THR A 489 29.65 -20.10 29.27
CA THR A 489 29.88 -21.31 28.44
C THR A 489 29.34 -21.24 27.01
N GLY A 490 29.40 -20.06 26.37
CA GLY A 490 29.00 -19.89 24.95
C GLY A 490 27.50 -19.95 24.63
N LYS A 491 26.64 -20.48 25.52
CA LYS A 491 25.17 -20.59 25.33
C LYS A 491 24.53 -19.33 24.71
N SER A 492 24.75 -18.18 25.33
CA SER A 492 24.17 -16.91 24.90
C SER A 492 24.70 -16.44 23.55
N THR A 493 25.95 -16.80 23.20
CA THR A 493 26.55 -16.53 21.88
C THR A 493 25.89 -17.39 20.81
N TYR A 494 25.72 -18.68 21.06
CA TYR A 494 25.03 -19.59 20.13
C TYR A 494 23.57 -19.20 19.91
N LEU A 495 22.85 -18.88 20.99
CA LEU A 495 21.49 -18.35 20.96
C LEU A 495 21.42 -17.07 20.12
N ARG A 496 22.34 -16.12 20.31
CA ARG A 496 22.39 -14.88 19.51
C ARG A 496 22.76 -15.15 18.04
N LEU A 497 23.61 -16.12 17.73
CA LEU A 497 23.89 -16.55 16.36
C LEU A 497 22.64 -17.13 15.68
N ALA A 498 21.85 -17.94 16.39
CA ALA A 498 20.59 -18.46 15.89
C ALA A 498 19.57 -17.33 15.64
N ILE A 499 19.46 -16.34 16.54
CA ILE A 499 18.65 -15.13 16.35
C ILE A 499 19.16 -14.31 15.15
N SER A 500 20.48 -14.13 15.01
CA SER A 500 21.08 -13.38 13.90
C SER A 500 20.87 -14.05 12.55
N LEU A 501 20.90 -15.39 12.49
CA LEU A 501 20.63 -16.14 11.26
C LEU A 501 19.22 -15.90 10.73
N VAL A 502 18.18 -15.91 11.59
CA VAL A 502 16.79 -15.67 11.15
C VAL A 502 16.37 -14.20 11.20
N GLY A 503 17.08 -13.35 11.93
CA GLY A 503 16.71 -11.96 12.18
C GLY A 503 15.67 -11.79 13.29
N MET A 504 15.84 -10.75 14.13
CA MET A 504 15.03 -10.51 15.34
C MET A 504 13.51 -10.45 15.10
N ARG A 505 13.07 -9.97 13.92
CA ARG A 505 11.64 -9.91 13.55
C ARG A 505 10.97 -11.29 13.51
N ASN A 506 11.75 -12.32 13.19
CA ASN A 506 11.30 -13.70 13.00
C ASN A 506 11.44 -14.55 14.27
N VAL A 507 11.79 -13.91 15.40
CA VAL A 507 11.99 -14.54 16.72
C VAL A 507 10.88 -14.11 17.69
N HIS A 508 10.51 -14.99 18.62
CA HIS A 508 9.89 -14.61 19.89
C HIS A 508 10.80 -15.05 21.06
N THR A 509 10.98 -14.20 22.07
CA THR A 509 11.83 -14.51 23.24
C THR A 509 10.97 -14.49 24.51
N THR A 510 11.05 -15.56 25.30
CA THR A 510 10.18 -15.78 26.47
C THR A 510 10.91 -16.56 27.59
N THR A 511 10.18 -16.87 28.67
CA THR A 511 10.58 -17.85 29.69
C THR A 511 9.50 -18.94 29.79
N LEU A 512 9.86 -20.14 30.25
CA LEU A 512 8.90 -21.25 30.34
C LEU A 512 7.76 -20.93 31.32
N LYS A 513 8.03 -20.11 32.34
CA LYS A 513 7.02 -19.56 33.25
C LYS A 513 6.02 -18.64 32.54
N LYS A 514 6.45 -17.81 31.59
CA LYS A 514 5.51 -17.01 30.77
C LYS A 514 4.74 -17.90 29.82
N LEU A 515 5.44 -18.73 29.05
CA LEU A 515 4.87 -19.60 28.01
C LEU A 515 3.72 -20.48 28.51
N GLU A 516 3.82 -21.04 29.73
CA GLU A 516 2.79 -21.94 30.30
C GLU A 516 1.69 -21.22 31.10
N ASN A 517 1.82 -19.92 31.43
CA ASN A 517 0.88 -19.22 32.33
C ASN A 517 0.27 -17.93 31.76
N GLU A 518 0.90 -17.25 30.79
CA GLU A 518 0.38 -16.00 30.22
C GLU A 518 -0.48 -16.30 28.96
N ARG A 519 -1.81 -16.19 29.12
CA ARG A 519 -2.84 -16.51 28.10
C ARG A 519 -2.61 -15.89 26.70
N PHE A 520 -1.94 -14.74 26.62
CA PHE A 520 -1.70 -14.02 25.36
C PHE A 520 -0.32 -14.32 24.75
N GLU A 521 0.55 -15.06 25.44
CA GLU A 521 1.95 -15.27 25.04
C GLU A 521 2.09 -16.12 23.77
N THR A 522 1.19 -17.09 23.59
CA THR A 522 1.13 -17.93 22.38
C THR A 522 0.88 -17.13 21.11
N ALA A 523 0.12 -16.04 21.18
CA ALA A 523 -0.17 -15.21 20.01
C ALA A 523 1.08 -14.50 19.46
N SER A 524 2.10 -14.25 20.30
CA SER A 524 3.40 -13.68 19.90
C SER A 524 4.28 -14.66 19.11
N ILE A 525 3.98 -15.96 19.18
CA ILE A 525 4.69 -17.04 18.48
C ILE A 525 4.16 -17.25 17.05
N LYS A 526 2.99 -16.70 16.72
CA LYS A 526 2.44 -16.76 15.35
C LYS A 526 3.40 -16.09 14.35
N ASP A 527 3.52 -16.72 13.18
CA ASP A 527 4.33 -16.29 12.04
C ASP A 527 5.83 -16.06 12.42
N LYS A 528 6.35 -16.85 13.38
CA LYS A 528 7.78 -16.88 13.79
C LYS A 528 8.51 -18.11 13.28
N ARG A 529 9.84 -18.00 13.14
CA ARG A 529 10.77 -19.08 12.76
C ARG A 529 11.51 -19.69 13.95
N LEU A 530 11.67 -18.93 15.04
CA LEU A 530 12.37 -19.36 16.26
C LEU A 530 11.67 -18.82 17.52
N VAL A 531 11.40 -19.71 18.48
CA VAL A 531 11.10 -19.34 19.87
C VAL A 531 12.36 -19.57 20.70
N VAL A 532 12.79 -18.55 21.42
CA VAL A 532 13.90 -18.60 22.36
C VAL A 532 13.34 -18.58 23.78
N ILE A 533 13.67 -19.60 24.57
CA ILE A 533 13.31 -19.69 25.98
C ILE A 533 14.58 -19.48 26.80
N THR A 534 14.65 -18.38 27.56
CA THR A 534 15.74 -18.10 28.50
C THR A 534 15.25 -18.26 29.93
N ASP A 535 15.71 -19.30 30.63
CA ASP A 535 15.42 -19.48 32.06
C ASP A 535 16.72 -19.50 32.87
N SER A 536 16.84 -18.57 33.81
CA SER A 536 17.98 -18.45 34.72
C SER A 536 17.92 -19.43 35.90
N GLU A 537 16.74 -19.98 36.18
CA GLU A 537 16.41 -20.73 37.39
C GLU A 537 15.71 -22.06 37.05
N ARG A 538 15.68 -22.98 38.02
CA ARG A 538 15.06 -24.31 37.90
C ARG A 538 13.54 -24.21 37.76
N TYR A 539 13.05 -24.29 36.53
CA TYR A 539 11.61 -24.43 36.29
C TYR A 539 11.08 -25.73 36.91
N THR A 540 9.86 -25.68 37.47
CA THR A 540 9.11 -26.86 37.93
C THR A 540 7.63 -26.56 37.80
N GLY A 541 6.94 -27.27 36.90
CA GLY A 541 5.54 -27.01 36.59
C GLY A 541 4.98 -27.92 35.51
N ASN A 542 3.92 -27.44 34.86
CA ASN A 542 3.36 -28.02 33.64
C ASN A 542 4.24 -27.65 32.42
N VAL A 543 4.16 -28.43 31.34
CA VAL A 543 4.92 -28.22 30.10
C VAL A 543 4.02 -28.47 28.87
N SER A 544 2.74 -28.15 29.02
CA SER A 544 1.68 -28.44 28.04
C SER A 544 1.78 -27.59 26.77
N ILE A 545 2.05 -26.30 26.91
CA ILE A 545 2.20 -25.38 25.78
C ILE A 545 3.53 -25.63 25.08
N LEU A 546 4.61 -25.94 25.81
CA LEU A 546 5.88 -26.40 25.25
C LEU A 546 5.72 -27.72 24.48
N LYS A 547 4.97 -28.71 25.02
CA LYS A 547 4.68 -29.98 24.34
C LYS A 547 3.89 -29.77 23.05
N ALA A 548 2.93 -28.85 23.04
CA ALA A 548 2.14 -28.51 21.85
C ALA A 548 2.97 -27.76 20.79
N LEU A 549 3.68 -26.71 21.21
CA LEU A 549 4.61 -25.92 20.39
C LEU A 549 5.65 -26.79 19.68
N THR A 550 6.21 -27.77 20.39
CA THR A 550 7.20 -28.73 19.87
C THR A 550 6.57 -30.03 19.32
N GLY A 551 5.24 -30.12 19.29
CA GLY A 551 4.49 -31.26 18.78
C GLY A 551 3.86 -31.05 17.40
N GLN A 552 3.83 -29.81 16.90
CA GLN A 552 2.91 -29.36 15.83
C GLN A 552 1.42 -29.46 16.22
N ASP A 553 1.12 -29.45 17.53
CA ASP A 553 -0.25 -29.38 18.03
C ASP A 553 -0.72 -27.90 18.00
N PRO A 554 -1.99 -27.58 17.67
CA PRO A 554 -2.46 -26.19 17.59
C PRO A 554 -2.38 -25.43 18.92
N LEU A 555 -1.79 -24.23 18.90
CA LEU A 555 -1.77 -23.31 20.03
C LEU A 555 -2.96 -22.32 19.98
N PRO A 556 -3.51 -21.88 21.14
CA PRO A 556 -4.53 -20.83 21.16
C PRO A 556 -4.05 -19.53 20.53
N TYR A 557 -4.88 -18.91 19.68
CA TYR A 557 -4.63 -17.57 19.15
C TYR A 557 -5.52 -16.56 19.89
N GLU A 558 -4.93 -15.94 20.91
CA GLU A 558 -5.61 -14.98 21.79
C GLU A 558 -4.83 -13.66 21.83
N VAL A 559 -5.33 -12.66 21.12
CA VAL A 559 -4.76 -11.30 21.11
C VAL A 559 -5.56 -10.42 22.06
N LYS A 560 -4.86 -9.71 22.96
CA LYS A 560 -5.48 -8.81 23.95
C LYS A 560 -6.38 -7.78 23.26
N PHE A 561 -7.62 -7.65 23.75
CA PHE A 561 -8.69 -6.79 23.20
C PHE A 561 -9.27 -7.19 21.82
N LYS A 562 -8.85 -8.31 21.22
CA LYS A 562 -9.58 -8.96 20.12
C LYS A 562 -10.41 -10.13 20.66
N GLN A 563 -11.44 -10.57 19.92
CA GLN A 563 -12.03 -11.89 20.14
C GLN A 563 -11.04 -12.97 19.67
N SER A 564 -11.02 -14.14 20.31
CA SER A 564 -10.22 -15.27 19.80
C SER A 564 -10.89 -15.86 18.56
N HIS A 565 -10.09 -16.10 17.53
CA HIS A 565 -10.52 -16.64 16.23
C HIS A 565 -10.12 -18.12 16.06
N GLY A 566 -9.75 -18.80 17.15
CA GLY A 566 -9.34 -20.21 17.16
C GLY A 566 -7.88 -20.40 17.59
N GLY A 567 -7.17 -21.29 16.92
CA GLY A 567 -5.77 -21.60 17.17
C GLY A 567 -4.95 -21.71 15.89
N PHE A 568 -3.63 -21.80 16.02
CA PHE A 568 -2.68 -21.90 14.91
C PHE A 568 -1.65 -23.01 15.16
N THR A 569 -1.22 -23.68 14.09
CA THR A 569 -0.11 -24.65 14.16
C THR A 569 1.23 -23.89 14.10
N PRO A 570 2.15 -24.07 15.06
CA PRO A 570 3.40 -23.31 15.06
C PRO A 570 4.41 -23.75 13.98
N THR A 571 4.99 -22.77 13.30
CA THR A 571 6.07 -22.93 12.30
C THR A 571 7.46 -22.64 12.87
N ALA A 572 7.56 -22.36 14.18
CA ALA A 572 8.79 -21.98 14.86
C ALA A 572 9.53 -23.18 15.48
N MET A 573 10.84 -23.25 15.28
CA MET A 573 11.73 -24.12 16.06
C MET A 573 11.91 -23.56 17.49
N VAL A 574 12.32 -24.40 18.45
CA VAL A 574 12.45 -23.98 19.87
C VAL A 574 13.86 -24.20 20.39
N LEU A 575 14.49 -23.12 20.87
CA LEU A 575 15.80 -23.15 21.52
C LEU A 575 15.68 -22.69 22.98
N VAL A 576 16.05 -23.57 23.89
CA VAL A 576 16.13 -23.29 25.33
C VAL A 576 17.60 -23.03 25.69
N ALA A 577 17.86 -21.97 26.46
CA ALA A 577 19.12 -21.78 27.16
C ALA A 577 18.85 -21.69 28.66
N ALA A 578 19.43 -22.62 29.42
CA ALA A 578 19.21 -22.76 30.86
C ALA A 578 20.52 -23.00 31.63
N ASN A 579 20.50 -22.72 32.93
CA ASN A 579 21.61 -23.04 33.83
C ASN A 579 21.54 -24.50 34.32
N GLU A 580 20.33 -24.96 34.68
CA GLU A 580 19.98 -26.33 35.08
C GLU A 580 19.04 -26.96 34.04
N ILE A 581 18.88 -28.28 34.07
CA ILE A 581 17.98 -29.02 33.17
C ILE A 581 16.51 -28.71 33.52
N ILE A 582 15.63 -28.49 32.54
CA ILE A 582 14.20 -28.27 32.81
C ILE A 582 13.62 -29.51 33.52
N GLN A 583 13.06 -29.30 34.71
CA GLN A 583 12.26 -30.30 35.41
C GLN A 583 10.77 -30.03 35.17
N SER A 584 9.97 -31.09 35.08
CA SER A 584 8.51 -30.99 34.93
C SER A 584 7.81 -31.93 35.89
N GLY A 585 6.58 -31.60 36.30
CA GLY A 585 5.77 -32.47 37.16
C GLY A 585 5.23 -33.74 36.46
N ASP A 586 5.67 -34.00 35.23
CA ASP A 586 5.17 -35.00 34.31
C ASP A 586 6.32 -35.86 33.76
N TYR A 587 6.69 -36.89 34.54
CA TYR A 587 7.78 -37.84 34.25
C TYR A 587 7.52 -38.81 33.09
N THR A 588 6.57 -38.50 32.19
CA THR A 588 6.25 -39.34 31.02
C THR A 588 7.19 -39.08 29.84
N SER A 589 7.38 -40.13 29.04
CA SER A 589 8.10 -40.15 27.75
C SER A 589 7.70 -39.03 26.77
N GLY A 590 6.54 -38.41 26.96
CA GLY A 590 6.02 -37.35 26.08
C GLY A 590 6.83 -36.05 26.01
N LEU A 591 7.64 -35.72 27.02
CA LEU A 591 8.60 -34.61 26.96
C LEU A 591 10.00 -35.10 26.52
N GLU A 592 10.45 -36.22 27.08
CA GLU A 592 11.76 -36.84 26.80
C GLU A 592 11.95 -37.10 25.30
N ARG A 593 10.93 -37.63 24.60
CA ARG A 593 11.00 -37.83 23.13
C ARG A 593 11.21 -36.53 22.33
N ARG A 594 10.82 -35.37 22.86
CA ARG A 594 10.92 -34.05 22.22
C ARG A 594 12.21 -33.29 22.59
N ARG A 595 12.88 -33.67 23.68
CA ARG A 595 14.11 -33.03 24.17
C ARG A 595 15.33 -33.41 23.31
N LEU A 596 16.25 -32.47 23.17
CA LEU A 596 17.63 -32.68 22.70
C LEU A 596 18.54 -31.77 23.54
N SER A 597 19.07 -32.31 24.63
CA SER A 597 19.95 -31.56 25.54
C SER A 597 21.40 -31.63 25.09
N VAL A 598 22.12 -30.51 25.22
CA VAL A 598 23.57 -30.39 24.97
C VAL A 598 24.24 -29.80 26.21
N PRO A 599 25.27 -30.46 26.77
CA PRO A 599 25.99 -29.96 27.93
C PRO A 599 27.04 -28.93 27.49
N MET A 600 26.98 -27.75 28.09
CA MET A 600 27.79 -26.59 27.72
C MET A 600 28.77 -26.31 28.85
N THR A 601 29.85 -27.10 28.90
CA THR A 601 30.82 -27.15 30.01
C THR A 601 32.08 -26.32 29.78
N HIS A 602 32.42 -25.97 28.53
CA HIS A 602 33.59 -25.13 28.25
C HIS A 602 33.36 -23.68 28.72
N ARG A 603 33.90 -23.31 29.88
CA ARG A 603 33.76 -21.97 30.48
C ARG A 603 34.96 -21.09 30.13
N ILE A 604 34.73 -20.02 29.39
CA ILE A 604 35.76 -19.03 29.02
C ILE A 604 36.05 -18.14 30.24
N GLU A 605 37.32 -17.88 30.54
CA GLU A 605 37.73 -16.96 31.61
C GLU A 605 37.17 -15.55 31.39
N THR A 606 36.77 -14.86 32.47
CA THR A 606 36.15 -13.52 32.37
C THR A 606 37.04 -12.49 31.68
N THR A 607 38.36 -12.60 31.81
CA THR A 607 39.38 -11.79 31.12
C THR A 607 39.45 -12.02 29.62
N GLN A 608 38.99 -13.18 29.14
CA GLN A 608 39.02 -13.61 27.74
C GLN A 608 37.64 -13.49 27.06
N GLN A 609 36.58 -13.17 27.80
CA GLN A 609 35.21 -13.05 27.30
C GLN A 609 35.04 -11.80 26.42
N LYS A 610 35.06 -11.99 25.10
CA LYS A 610 34.72 -10.96 24.11
C LYS A 610 33.21 -10.86 23.86
N ASN A 611 32.73 -9.68 23.44
CA ASN A 611 31.38 -9.53 22.89
C ASN A 611 31.35 -9.95 21.40
N LEU A 612 31.37 -11.26 21.16
CA LEU A 612 31.46 -11.85 19.83
C LEU A 612 30.23 -11.52 18.95
N ILE A 613 29.04 -11.51 19.54
CA ILE A 613 27.81 -11.08 18.85
C ILE A 613 26.78 -10.53 19.82
N GLU A 614 26.03 -9.53 19.34
CA GLU A 614 25.15 -8.67 20.10
C GLU A 614 24.00 -8.18 19.19
N HIS A 615 22.88 -7.79 19.81
CA HIS A 615 21.78 -7.11 19.13
C HIS A 615 21.53 -5.77 19.84
N ARG A 616 21.69 -4.63 19.15
CA ARG A 616 21.43 -3.28 19.68
C ARG A 616 20.52 -2.52 18.72
N ASN A 617 19.46 -1.90 19.24
CA ASN A 617 18.49 -1.10 18.48
C ASN A 617 17.82 -1.82 17.28
N GLY A 618 17.94 -3.14 17.18
CA GLY A 618 17.47 -3.96 16.05
C GLY A 618 18.57 -4.41 15.07
N GLU A 619 19.78 -3.85 15.19
CA GLU A 619 20.96 -4.20 14.39
C GLU A 619 21.83 -5.26 15.06
N ILE A 620 22.55 -6.04 14.26
CA ILE A 620 23.50 -7.07 14.71
C ILE A 620 24.89 -6.43 14.85
N CYS A 621 25.51 -6.54 16.02
CA CYS A 621 26.83 -5.98 16.33
C CYS A 621 27.81 -7.06 16.82
N GLY A 622 29.11 -6.77 16.79
CA GLY A 622 30.17 -7.65 17.29
C GLY A 622 31.01 -8.33 16.20
N GLU A 623 32.06 -9.04 16.64
CA GLU A 623 33.08 -9.69 15.79
C GLU A 623 32.48 -10.65 14.74
N PHE A 624 31.34 -11.28 15.04
CA PHE A 624 30.67 -12.24 14.15
C PHE A 624 29.62 -11.63 13.21
N ALA A 625 29.27 -10.34 13.35
CA ALA A 625 28.20 -9.73 12.54
C ALA A 625 28.44 -9.80 11.01
N PRO A 626 29.66 -9.57 10.46
CA PRO A 626 29.92 -9.68 9.03
C PRO A 626 29.84 -11.11 8.48
N TYR A 627 29.93 -12.12 9.34
CA TYR A 627 30.08 -13.53 8.98
C TYR A 627 28.75 -14.30 8.99
N ILE A 628 27.63 -13.64 9.30
CA ILE A 628 26.29 -14.28 9.34
C ILE A 628 25.84 -14.84 7.97
N PRO A 629 26.03 -14.15 6.82
CA PRO A 629 25.70 -14.73 5.52
C PRO A 629 26.55 -15.97 5.19
N GLY A 630 27.81 -16.01 5.66
CA GLY A 630 28.67 -17.19 5.50
C GLY A 630 28.27 -18.35 6.43
N LEU A 631 27.81 -18.04 7.64
CA LEU A 631 27.25 -19.04 8.55
C LEU A 631 26.01 -19.69 7.93
N LEU A 632 25.16 -18.88 7.28
CA LEU A 632 24.03 -19.38 6.52
C LEU A 632 24.44 -20.30 5.37
N ASN A 633 25.45 -19.92 4.56
CA ASN A 633 25.98 -20.78 3.50
C ASN A 633 26.48 -22.12 4.06
N TRP A 634 27.24 -22.11 5.15
CA TRP A 634 27.69 -23.34 5.80
C TRP A 634 26.54 -24.17 6.35
N VAL A 635 25.51 -23.54 6.93
CA VAL A 635 24.30 -24.22 7.42
C VAL A 635 23.49 -24.86 6.28
N LEU A 636 23.23 -24.13 5.18
CA LEU A 636 22.50 -24.62 4.02
C LEU A 636 23.31 -25.65 3.19
N GLY A 637 24.64 -25.67 3.31
CA GLY A 637 25.50 -26.70 2.74
C GLY A 637 25.43 -28.08 3.43
N MET A 638 24.51 -28.29 4.37
CA MET A 638 24.18 -29.62 4.93
C MET A 638 22.96 -30.18 4.20
N LYS A 639 22.95 -31.48 3.86
CA LYS A 639 21.81 -32.06 3.15
C LYS A 639 20.58 -32.17 4.08
N PRO A 640 19.35 -31.88 3.62
CA PRO A 640 18.15 -31.96 4.48
C PRO A 640 17.93 -33.34 5.13
N ASP A 641 18.28 -34.43 4.43
CA ASP A 641 18.19 -35.79 4.95
C ASP A 641 19.27 -36.09 6.01
N GLU A 642 20.48 -35.55 5.83
CA GLU A 642 21.59 -35.65 6.77
C GLU A 642 21.25 -34.91 8.08
N ALA A 643 20.75 -33.68 7.99
CA ALA A 643 20.26 -32.93 9.13
C ALA A 643 19.12 -33.68 9.87
N THR A 644 18.18 -34.25 9.11
CA THR A 644 17.07 -35.05 9.67
C THR A 644 17.59 -36.31 10.37
N ALA A 645 18.57 -37.01 9.78
CA ALA A 645 19.16 -38.22 10.33
C ALA A 645 20.01 -37.95 11.58
N LEU A 646 20.73 -36.83 11.63
CA LEU A 646 21.48 -36.38 12.81
C LEU A 646 20.53 -36.04 13.96
N ILE A 647 19.48 -35.25 13.72
CA ILE A 647 18.55 -34.82 14.78
C ILE A 647 17.67 -35.96 15.29
N LYS A 648 17.21 -36.88 14.43
CA LYS A 648 16.40 -38.03 14.85
C LYS A 648 17.24 -39.10 15.58
N ASN A 649 18.51 -39.30 15.22
CA ASN A 649 19.38 -40.34 15.78
C ASN A 649 20.55 -39.80 16.62
N TYR A 650 20.42 -38.60 17.20
CA TYR A 650 21.51 -37.88 17.87
C TYR A 650 22.24 -38.68 18.96
N GLN A 651 21.53 -39.55 19.68
CA GLN A 651 22.09 -40.44 20.72
C GLN A 651 23.12 -41.43 20.16
N GLN A 652 22.89 -41.96 18.95
CA GLN A 652 23.82 -42.86 18.26
C GLN A 652 24.94 -42.10 17.54
N ARG A 653 24.63 -40.88 17.06
CA ARG A 653 25.57 -40.04 16.29
C ARG A 653 26.54 -39.25 17.16
N VAL A 654 26.19 -38.96 18.42
CA VAL A 654 27.02 -38.21 19.37
C VAL A 654 27.03 -38.96 20.72
N PRO A 655 27.89 -39.99 20.91
CA PRO A 655 27.81 -40.88 22.08
C PRO A 655 27.87 -40.18 23.46
N LYS A 656 28.59 -39.06 23.58
CA LYS A 656 28.62 -38.24 24.81
C LYS A 656 27.23 -37.80 25.27
N LEU A 657 26.30 -37.57 24.34
CA LEU A 657 24.93 -37.17 24.66
C LEU A 657 24.06 -38.33 25.15
N ALA A 658 24.44 -39.58 24.88
CA ALA A 658 23.73 -40.74 25.42
C ALA A 658 23.95 -40.88 26.94
N GLN A 659 25.20 -40.76 27.39
CA GLN A 659 25.55 -40.79 28.81
C GLN A 659 24.95 -39.59 29.57
N MET A 660 25.03 -38.37 29.00
CA MET A 660 24.37 -37.20 29.59
C MET A 660 22.84 -37.37 29.66
N LYS A 661 22.21 -37.99 28.66
CA LYS A 661 20.76 -38.27 28.68
C LYS A 661 20.39 -39.25 29.80
N ALA A 662 21.16 -40.32 30.00
CA ALA A 662 20.97 -41.27 31.09
C ALA A 662 21.05 -40.58 32.47
N GLN A 663 22.11 -39.80 32.69
CA GLN A 663 22.28 -39.03 33.92
C GLN A 663 21.16 -37.99 34.12
N SER A 664 20.79 -37.25 33.06
CA SER A 664 19.67 -36.29 33.09
C SER A 664 18.33 -36.94 33.43
N LEU A 665 18.09 -38.19 32.99
CA LEU A 665 16.88 -38.93 33.31
C LEU A 665 16.82 -39.25 34.81
N VAL A 666 17.92 -39.71 35.40
CA VAL A 666 18.07 -39.94 36.84
C VAL A 666 17.89 -38.64 37.64
N GLU A 667 18.63 -37.58 37.31
CA GLU A 667 18.60 -36.26 37.99
C GLU A 667 17.22 -35.58 37.97
N THR A 668 16.33 -35.95 37.03
CA THR A 668 15.01 -35.31 36.85
C THR A 668 13.80 -36.21 37.11
N ASN A 669 13.99 -37.52 37.31
CA ASN A 669 12.90 -38.47 37.59
C ASN A 669 13.25 -39.37 38.79
N PRO A 670 12.64 -39.15 39.98
CA PRO A 670 12.92 -39.95 41.19
C PRO A 670 12.61 -41.44 41.07
N ILE A 671 11.85 -41.88 40.05
CA ILE A 671 11.63 -43.31 39.77
C ILE A 671 12.80 -43.87 38.95
N ALA A 672 13.43 -43.08 38.09
CA ALA A 672 14.63 -43.47 37.36
C ALA A 672 15.84 -43.56 38.30
N ASP A 673 16.02 -42.57 39.17
CA ASP A 673 17.05 -42.59 40.23
C ASP A 673 16.94 -43.84 41.13
N TRP A 674 15.73 -44.15 41.59
CA TRP A 674 15.46 -45.38 42.33
C TRP A 674 15.68 -46.67 41.51
N LEU A 675 15.23 -46.70 40.25
CA LEU A 675 15.38 -47.85 39.33
C LEU A 675 16.86 -48.15 39.03
N ASP A 676 17.68 -47.11 38.90
CA ASP A 676 19.10 -47.19 38.59
C ASP A 676 19.91 -47.83 39.73
N HIS A 677 19.67 -47.34 40.95
CA HIS A 677 20.36 -47.78 42.17
C HIS A 677 19.79 -49.08 42.77
N ALA A 678 18.47 -49.15 42.96
CA ALA A 678 17.85 -50.14 43.84
C ALA A 678 17.33 -51.41 43.14
N LEU A 679 17.31 -51.46 41.80
CA LEU A 679 16.89 -52.64 41.04
C LEU A 679 18.02 -53.18 40.14
N VAL A 680 17.84 -54.43 39.69
CA VAL A 680 18.60 -55.05 38.60
C VAL A 680 17.64 -55.74 37.63
N TYR A 681 18.00 -55.75 36.34
CA TYR A 681 17.23 -56.48 35.33
C TYR A 681 17.49 -57.98 35.43
N ARG A 682 16.40 -58.76 35.42
CA ARG A 682 16.39 -60.22 35.51
C ARG A 682 15.20 -60.74 34.71
N ASP A 683 15.48 -61.25 33.51
CA ASP A 683 14.46 -61.82 32.62
C ASP A 683 13.53 -62.80 33.36
N GLY A 684 12.22 -62.73 33.05
CA GLY A 684 11.15 -63.50 33.68
C GLY A 684 10.93 -63.28 35.19
N TYR A 685 11.79 -62.54 35.90
CA TYR A 685 11.75 -62.48 37.37
C TYR A 685 10.53 -61.68 37.87
N ARG A 686 9.67 -62.33 38.65
CA ARG A 686 8.40 -61.75 39.12
C ARG A 686 8.54 -61.04 40.48
N MET A 687 8.46 -59.71 40.48
CA MET A 687 8.37 -58.89 41.69
C MET A 687 6.97 -58.32 41.90
N ALA A 688 6.47 -58.41 43.13
CA ALA A 688 5.20 -57.77 43.51
C ALA A 688 5.38 -56.26 43.74
N VAL A 689 4.39 -55.46 43.33
CA VAL A 689 4.38 -54.00 43.59
C VAL A 689 4.16 -53.72 45.08
N GLY A 690 3.17 -54.39 45.68
CA GLY A 690 2.84 -54.24 47.10
C GLY A 690 2.31 -52.86 47.50
N VAL A 691 2.39 -52.56 48.80
CA VAL A 691 2.01 -51.27 49.38
C VAL A 691 2.96 -50.88 50.52
N ALA A 692 3.33 -49.60 50.60
CA ALA A 692 4.20 -49.10 51.67
C ALA A 692 3.35 -48.85 52.93
N LYS A 693 3.35 -49.80 53.86
CA LYS A 693 2.82 -49.62 55.22
C LYS A 693 3.96 -49.17 56.11
N ARG A 694 3.77 -48.09 56.87
CA ARG A 694 4.79 -47.60 57.82
C ARG A 694 5.04 -48.67 58.89
N ASP A 695 6.31 -48.95 59.16
CA ASP A 695 6.68 -49.79 60.30
C ASP A 695 6.32 -49.07 61.61
N LYS A 696 5.95 -49.85 62.62
CA LYS A 696 5.63 -49.39 63.98
C LYS A 696 6.64 -49.90 65.00
N ASN A 697 7.54 -50.79 64.61
CA ASN A 697 8.64 -51.20 65.47
C ASN A 697 9.66 -50.06 65.59
N LEU A 698 9.97 -49.65 66.82
CA LEU A 698 10.96 -48.61 67.10
C LEU A 698 12.40 -49.10 66.90
N ASP A 699 12.61 -50.42 66.92
CA ASP A 699 13.90 -51.07 66.71
C ASP A 699 14.14 -51.45 65.23
N SER A 700 13.34 -50.92 64.31
CA SER A 700 13.46 -51.19 62.86
C SER A 700 14.34 -50.15 62.18
N GLU A 701 15.33 -50.59 61.40
CA GLU A 701 16.18 -49.73 60.58
C GLU A 701 15.42 -49.12 59.37
N ASN A 702 14.22 -49.61 59.07
CA ASN A 702 13.41 -49.21 57.90
C ASN A 702 12.12 -48.51 58.35
N TRP A 703 11.70 -47.50 57.60
CA TRP A 703 10.48 -46.72 57.85
C TRP A 703 9.21 -47.43 57.37
N TYR A 704 9.32 -48.35 56.40
CA TYR A 704 8.22 -49.14 55.84
C TYR A 704 8.43 -50.65 56.01
N CYS A 705 7.34 -51.40 56.12
CA CYS A 705 7.38 -52.86 56.06
C CYS A 705 7.61 -53.34 54.62
N HIS A 706 8.25 -54.50 54.45
CA HIS A 706 8.44 -55.21 53.17
C HIS A 706 9.36 -54.52 52.13
N VAL A 707 10.28 -53.64 52.56
CA VAL A 707 11.27 -52.95 51.69
C VAL A 707 12.00 -53.90 50.73
N ASN A 708 12.41 -55.08 51.20
CA ASN A 708 13.16 -56.05 50.39
C ASN A 708 12.26 -57.09 49.68
N GLN A 709 10.94 -56.87 49.64
CA GLN A 709 9.96 -57.81 49.09
C GLN A 709 8.99 -57.16 48.09
N TRP A 710 8.73 -55.85 48.19
CA TRP A 710 7.74 -55.14 47.39
C TRP A 710 8.33 -53.87 46.76
N LEU A 711 8.19 -53.72 45.44
CA LEU A 711 8.79 -52.61 44.67
C LEU A 711 8.39 -51.23 45.19
N TYR A 712 7.11 -51.04 45.54
CA TYR A 712 6.62 -49.75 46.04
C TYR A 712 7.03 -49.48 47.49
N ALA A 713 7.23 -50.52 48.32
CA ALA A 713 7.79 -50.34 49.66
C ALA A 713 9.26 -49.90 49.57
N ASN A 714 10.03 -50.54 48.68
CA ASN A 714 11.41 -50.17 48.38
C ASN A 714 11.53 -48.73 47.86
N TYR A 715 10.70 -48.34 46.90
CA TYR A 715 10.64 -46.97 46.37
C TYR A 715 10.25 -45.93 47.43
N ALA A 716 9.31 -46.26 48.33
CA ALA A 716 8.89 -45.37 49.41
C ALA A 716 10.01 -45.16 50.45
N GLU A 717 10.76 -46.22 50.79
CA GLU A 717 11.94 -46.17 51.65
C GLU A 717 13.05 -45.33 51.02
N TYR A 718 13.35 -45.57 49.74
CA TYR A 718 14.32 -44.79 48.97
C TYR A 718 13.96 -43.30 48.93
N CYS A 719 12.68 -42.96 48.71
CA CYS A 719 12.19 -41.60 48.80
C CYS A 719 12.39 -41.00 50.20
N GLN A 720 12.08 -41.74 51.26
CA GLN A 720 12.26 -41.31 52.65
C GLN A 720 13.73 -41.02 52.99
N ASN A 721 14.67 -41.82 52.45
CA ASN A 721 16.11 -41.69 52.69
C ASN A 721 16.79 -40.61 51.83
N THR A 722 16.27 -40.34 50.63
CA THR A 722 16.76 -39.25 49.74
C THR A 722 16.06 -37.90 50.00
N GLY A 723 15.02 -37.87 50.83
CA GLY A 723 14.18 -36.69 51.05
C GLY A 723 13.19 -36.40 49.91
N ALA A 724 13.09 -37.28 48.90
CA ALA A 724 12.11 -37.18 47.84
C ALA A 724 10.69 -37.52 48.34
N LYS A 725 9.66 -36.95 47.69
CA LYS A 725 8.26 -37.23 48.05
C LYS A 725 7.69 -38.37 47.20
N ALA A 726 7.47 -39.52 47.82
CA ALA A 726 6.85 -40.67 47.18
C ALA A 726 5.47 -40.31 46.57
N ILE A 727 5.27 -40.68 45.30
CA ILE A 727 3.98 -40.60 44.60
C ILE A 727 3.09 -41.80 44.95
N SER A 728 1.79 -41.74 44.67
CA SER A 728 0.86 -42.83 44.97
C SER A 728 1.10 -44.10 44.14
N VAL A 729 0.82 -45.29 44.71
CA VAL A 729 1.01 -46.62 44.10
C VAL A 729 0.54 -46.68 42.64
N ARG A 730 -0.66 -46.19 42.35
CA ARG A 730 -1.24 -46.22 40.98
C ARG A 730 -0.47 -45.34 40.00
N ARG A 731 0.10 -44.21 40.45
CA ARG A 731 0.94 -43.35 39.61
C ARG A 731 2.34 -43.94 39.44
N PHE A 732 2.90 -44.55 40.49
CA PHE A 732 4.16 -45.28 40.45
C PHE A 732 4.14 -46.42 39.43
N VAL A 733 3.15 -47.31 39.48
CA VAL A 733 3.03 -48.42 38.52
C VAL A 733 3.00 -47.93 37.08
N ASN A 734 2.17 -46.93 36.78
CA ASN A 734 2.06 -46.39 35.43
C ASN A 734 3.36 -45.76 34.94
N LEU A 735 4.06 -44.99 35.78
CA LEU A 735 5.30 -44.32 35.40
C LEU A 735 6.50 -45.27 35.35
N LEU A 736 6.58 -46.27 36.21
CA LEU A 736 7.60 -47.33 36.12
C LEU A 736 7.43 -48.14 34.83
N SER A 737 6.18 -48.42 34.43
CA SER A 737 5.90 -49.10 33.16
C SER A 737 6.28 -48.25 31.93
N ASP A 738 5.99 -46.94 31.92
CA ASP A 738 6.44 -46.03 30.85
C ASP A 738 7.97 -45.88 30.82
N LEU A 739 8.61 -45.78 31.99
CA LEU A 739 10.05 -45.69 32.11
C LEU A 739 10.75 -46.94 31.55
N CYS A 740 10.39 -48.15 32.02
CA CYS A 740 11.01 -49.38 31.54
C CYS A 740 10.73 -49.64 30.06
N VAL A 741 9.46 -49.60 29.64
CA VAL A 741 9.04 -50.05 28.29
C VAL A 741 9.20 -48.95 27.23
N ASN A 742 8.81 -47.71 27.53
CA ASN A 742 8.81 -46.64 26.54
C ASN A 742 10.11 -45.85 26.50
N GLN A 743 10.73 -45.55 27.64
CA GLN A 743 11.94 -44.71 27.72
C GLN A 743 13.24 -45.54 27.63
N LEU A 744 13.35 -46.64 28.39
CA LEU A 744 14.54 -47.49 28.48
C LEU A 744 14.55 -48.70 27.52
N LYS A 745 13.39 -49.08 26.97
CA LYS A 745 13.22 -50.24 26.05
C LYS A 745 13.60 -51.60 26.66
N LEU A 746 13.39 -51.77 27.97
CA LEU A 746 13.54 -53.04 28.66
C LEU A 746 12.33 -53.95 28.39
N ASP A 747 12.56 -55.27 28.27
CA ASP A 747 11.49 -56.27 28.19
C ASP A 747 10.92 -56.53 29.59
N VAL A 748 9.98 -55.67 29.99
CA VAL A 748 9.40 -55.61 31.34
C VAL A 748 7.88 -55.55 31.19
N THR A 749 7.19 -56.55 31.72
CA THR A 749 5.71 -56.63 31.62
C THR A 749 5.06 -56.39 32.99
N HIS A 750 4.03 -55.55 33.00
CA HIS A 750 3.18 -55.30 34.17
C HIS A 750 1.92 -56.17 34.10
N GLY A 751 1.62 -56.88 35.19
CA GLY A 751 0.43 -57.72 35.32
C GLY A 751 -0.28 -57.55 36.66
N ARG A 752 -1.49 -58.12 36.76
CA ARG A 752 -2.26 -58.13 38.01
C ARG A 752 -2.98 -59.47 38.18
N ASP A 753 -2.87 -60.05 39.36
CA ASP A 753 -3.54 -61.29 39.75
C ASP A 753 -4.21 -61.16 41.13
N ARG A 754 -4.67 -62.28 41.68
CA ARG A 754 -5.35 -62.37 42.99
C ARG A 754 -4.50 -61.93 44.19
N TYR A 755 -3.18 -61.81 44.04
CA TYR A 755 -2.23 -61.35 45.05
C TYR A 755 -1.84 -59.86 44.87
N GLY A 756 -2.23 -59.22 43.77
CA GLY A 756 -1.99 -57.80 43.50
C GLY A 756 -1.36 -57.52 42.14
N ALA A 757 -0.81 -56.31 42.00
CA ALA A 757 -0.02 -55.93 40.82
C ALA A 757 1.42 -56.43 40.95
N TYR A 758 2.04 -56.81 39.83
CA TYR A 758 3.41 -57.29 39.74
C TYR A 758 4.08 -56.83 38.44
N PHE A 759 5.40 -56.89 38.42
CA PHE A 759 6.22 -56.76 37.21
C PHE A 759 7.01 -58.06 36.98
N LEU A 760 7.21 -58.42 35.72
CA LEU A 760 8.23 -59.39 35.28
C LEU A 760 9.44 -58.62 34.71
N GLY A 761 10.65 -59.15 34.87
CA GLY A 761 11.89 -58.55 34.36
C GLY A 761 12.69 -57.73 35.38
N LEU A 762 12.12 -57.44 36.56
CA LEU A 762 12.71 -56.57 37.58
C LEU A 762 12.92 -57.32 38.90
N LYS A 763 14.12 -57.21 39.49
CA LYS A 763 14.47 -57.71 40.83
C LYS A 763 14.99 -56.54 41.69
N ILE A 764 14.65 -56.52 42.98
CA ILE A 764 15.33 -55.62 43.94
C ILE A 764 16.80 -56.06 44.08
N ARG A 765 17.71 -55.10 43.99
CA ARG A 765 19.17 -55.31 44.13
C ARG A 765 19.49 -55.77 45.55
N THR A 766 20.40 -56.72 45.66
CA THR A 766 20.98 -57.22 46.91
C THR A 766 22.49 -57.16 46.85
N ASP A 767 23.19 -57.29 47.98
CA ASP A 767 24.67 -57.24 48.04
C ASP A 767 25.37 -58.32 47.19
N ALA A 768 24.62 -59.32 46.71
CA ALA A 768 25.08 -60.35 45.80
C ALA A 768 24.92 -60.01 44.30
N ASP A 769 24.21 -58.93 43.94
CA ASP A 769 24.01 -58.49 42.54
C ASP A 769 25.07 -57.44 42.14
N LEU A 770 26.21 -57.92 41.66
CA LEU A 770 27.37 -57.11 41.23
C LEU A 770 27.18 -56.41 39.86
N ASP A 771 25.96 -56.35 39.33
CA ASP A 771 25.61 -55.67 38.09
C ASP A 771 25.90 -54.15 38.17
N PRO A 772 26.21 -53.48 37.05
CA PRO A 772 26.29 -52.02 37.01
C PRO A 772 24.92 -51.37 37.33
N LEU A 773 24.93 -50.04 37.48
CA LEU A 773 23.72 -49.21 37.55
C LEU A 773 22.93 -49.34 36.22
N LEU A 774 21.60 -49.48 36.31
CA LEU A 774 20.76 -49.97 35.20
C LEU A 774 20.59 -48.96 34.04
N ILE A 775 20.74 -47.67 34.34
CA ILE A 775 20.56 -46.52 33.45
C ILE A 775 21.90 -45.80 33.25
N THR A 776 22.67 -45.58 34.33
CA THR A 776 23.91 -44.77 34.29
C THR A 776 25.21 -45.57 34.17
N GLY A 777 25.16 -46.90 34.27
CA GLY A 777 26.33 -47.76 34.10
C GLY A 777 26.95 -47.69 32.70
N ASP A 778 28.27 -47.88 32.60
CA ASP A 778 29.05 -47.71 31.35
C ASP A 778 28.70 -48.71 30.22
N HIS A 779 27.77 -49.63 30.42
CA HIS A 779 27.35 -50.64 29.45
C HIS A 779 25.83 -50.71 29.33
N ALA A 780 25.33 -50.81 28.10
CA ALA A 780 23.93 -51.13 27.84
C ALA A 780 23.55 -52.46 28.53
N PRO A 781 22.31 -52.61 29.04
CA PRO A 781 21.89 -53.78 29.81
C PRO A 781 22.12 -55.08 29.01
N PRO A 782 22.72 -56.12 29.62
CA PRO A 782 23.20 -57.28 28.88
C PRO A 782 22.03 -58.11 28.34
N ALA A 783 21.99 -58.29 27.01
CA ALA A 783 20.95 -59.05 26.30
C ALA A 783 21.03 -60.58 26.49
N SER A 784 21.89 -61.07 27.39
CA SER A 784 22.09 -62.50 27.68
C SER A 784 22.72 -62.68 29.06
N PRO A 785 22.25 -63.64 29.89
CA PRO A 785 22.74 -63.81 31.26
C PRO A 785 24.11 -64.51 31.33
N PRO A 786 24.90 -64.27 32.40
CA PRO A 786 26.07 -65.09 32.71
C PRO A 786 25.66 -66.52 33.12
N PRO A 787 26.54 -67.53 32.96
CA PRO A 787 26.21 -68.92 33.23
C PRO A 787 26.01 -69.21 34.72
N PHE A 788 24.92 -69.89 35.06
CA PHE A 788 24.56 -70.25 36.43
C PHE A 788 25.50 -71.31 37.02
N LEU A 789 26.21 -70.97 38.10
CA LEU A 789 27.02 -71.92 38.86
C LEU A 789 26.26 -72.44 40.09
N GLY A 790 25.66 -73.63 39.93
CA GLY A 790 25.43 -74.59 41.01
C GLY A 790 24.24 -74.36 41.96
N GLY A 791 23.38 -75.38 42.07
CA GLY A 791 22.83 -75.75 43.38
C GLY A 791 21.31 -75.82 43.54
N GLN A 792 20.76 -76.99 43.22
CA GLN A 792 19.51 -77.57 43.76
C GLN A 792 18.15 -77.06 43.23
N SER A 793 17.32 -78.02 42.83
CA SER A 793 15.88 -77.89 42.59
C SER A 793 15.18 -79.18 43.00
N PRO A 794 14.00 -79.08 43.65
CA PRO A 794 12.91 -80.03 43.36
C PRO A 794 11.50 -79.39 43.48
N PRO A 795 10.42 -80.08 43.05
CA PRO A 795 10.31 -81.15 42.05
C PRO A 795 9.39 -80.76 40.86
N LYS A 796 9.29 -81.61 39.84
CA LYS A 796 8.38 -81.43 38.68
C LYS A 796 7.18 -82.38 38.72
N SER A 797 6.00 -81.87 38.34
CA SER A 797 4.91 -82.65 37.72
C SER A 797 3.90 -81.70 37.04
N SER A 798 3.31 -81.99 35.88
CA SER A 798 3.61 -82.99 34.84
C SER A 798 2.74 -82.77 33.60
N LEU A 799 3.32 -82.84 32.38
CA LEU A 799 2.64 -82.82 31.03
C LEU A 799 1.82 -81.54 30.75
N GLY A 800 2.04 -80.79 29.64
CA GLY A 800 1.84 -81.17 28.24
C GLY A 800 0.51 -80.51 27.77
N VAL A 801 0.40 -79.78 26.66
CA VAL A 801 0.79 -80.07 25.26
C VAL A 801 0.94 -78.75 24.44
N THR A 802 1.52 -78.87 23.24
CA THR A 802 1.88 -77.90 22.17
C THR A 802 1.09 -76.61 21.92
N ASP A 803 1.76 -75.71 21.20
CA ASP A 803 1.32 -74.45 20.57
C ASP A 803 0.08 -74.56 19.64
N VAL A 804 -0.58 -73.42 19.40
CA VAL A 804 -0.84 -72.79 18.07
C VAL A 804 -1.36 -71.35 18.30
N MET A 805 -1.13 -70.45 17.32
CA MET A 805 -1.44 -69.01 17.39
C MET A 805 -2.88 -68.66 16.98
N ASP A 806 -3.34 -67.49 17.47
CA ASP A 806 -4.32 -66.55 16.89
C ASP A 806 -5.74 -66.98 16.48
N GLY A 807 -6.65 -65.98 16.46
CA GLY A 807 -7.58 -65.87 15.32
C GLY A 807 -9.07 -65.57 15.54
N VAL A 808 -9.60 -65.44 16.77
CA VAL A 808 -11.06 -65.22 16.95
C VAL A 808 -11.43 -64.23 18.05
N MET A 809 -11.85 -63.03 17.65
CA MET A 809 -13.09 -62.33 18.07
C MET A 809 -13.09 -60.90 17.50
N ASP A 810 -14.11 -60.58 16.69
CA ASP A 810 -14.39 -59.22 16.21
C ASP A 810 -15.84 -58.86 16.61
N SER A 811 -16.13 -57.55 16.79
CA SER A 811 -17.30 -56.99 17.49
C SER A 811 -17.37 -57.31 19.01
N VAL A 812 -17.95 -56.50 19.90
CA VAL A 812 -19.09 -55.56 19.83
C VAL A 812 -18.83 -54.24 20.59
N MET A 813 -19.59 -53.19 20.27
CA MET A 813 -19.58 -51.85 20.89
C MET A 813 -19.78 -51.82 22.42
N ALA A 814 -19.18 -50.83 23.08
CA ALA A 814 -19.48 -50.48 24.47
C ALA A 814 -20.46 -49.27 24.56
N GLN A 815 -21.44 -49.35 25.46
CA GLN A 815 -22.23 -48.20 25.92
C GLN A 815 -21.98 -47.91 27.41
N THR A 816 -22.13 -46.65 27.77
CA THR A 816 -21.94 -46.11 29.12
C THR A 816 -23.24 -46.17 29.93
N LEU A 817 -23.19 -46.50 31.23
CA LEU A 817 -23.88 -45.75 32.30
C LEU A 817 -23.50 -46.20 33.73
N THR A 818 -23.96 -45.41 34.70
CA THR A 818 -23.52 -45.28 36.10
C THR A 818 -24.24 -46.16 37.14
N GLY A 819 -23.63 -46.30 38.33
CA GLY A 819 -24.26 -46.73 39.59
C GLY A 819 -23.33 -47.69 40.38
N ASP A 820 -22.60 -47.28 41.43
CA ASP A 820 -22.97 -46.74 42.76
C ASP A 820 -23.22 -47.83 43.83
N GLY A 821 -22.72 -47.56 45.06
CA GLY A 821 -22.89 -48.42 46.24
C GLY A 821 -21.66 -48.44 47.15
N CYS A 822 -21.74 -47.77 48.31
CA CYS A 822 -20.69 -47.72 49.33
C CYS A 822 -21.30 -47.89 50.74
N ASP A 823 -20.43 -47.97 51.76
CA ASP A 823 -20.71 -47.93 53.21
C ASP A 823 -21.37 -49.20 53.82
N GLY A 824 -21.13 -49.55 55.09
CA GLY A 824 -20.27 -48.91 56.10
C GLY A 824 -20.30 -49.67 57.46
N CYS A 825 -20.14 -48.93 58.57
CA CYS A 825 -20.26 -49.38 59.99
C CYS A 825 -19.15 -50.33 60.52
N ASP A 826 -18.67 -50.28 61.77
CA ASP A 826 -18.99 -49.46 62.97
C ASP A 826 -17.69 -49.13 63.75
N GLY A 827 -17.63 -48.23 64.76
CA GLY A 827 -18.66 -47.36 65.36
C GLY A 827 -18.20 -46.80 66.73
N LEU A 828 -19.07 -46.00 67.39
CA LEU A 828 -18.83 -45.20 68.62
C LEU A 828 -17.88 -44.00 68.39
N PHE A 829 -18.23 -42.75 68.70
CA PHE A 829 -19.36 -42.17 69.47
C PHE A 829 -19.49 -40.66 69.12
N GLN A 830 -20.58 -39.90 69.35
CA GLN A 830 -21.90 -40.18 69.95
C GLN A 830 -22.93 -39.07 69.53
N ASN A 831 -24.19 -39.46 69.24
CA ASN A 831 -25.44 -38.65 69.24
C ASN A 831 -25.61 -37.43 68.28
N SER A 832 -26.80 -37.15 67.70
CA SER A 832 -28.10 -37.88 67.73
C SER A 832 -29.13 -37.39 66.66
N PHE A 833 -29.93 -38.33 66.11
CA PHE A 833 -31.20 -38.16 65.32
C PHE A 833 -31.06 -37.47 63.91
N LYS A 834 -31.82 -37.74 62.81
CA LYS A 834 -32.95 -38.63 62.37
C LYS A 834 -33.17 -38.42 60.82
N GLU A 835 -33.88 -39.19 59.96
CA GLU A 835 -34.52 -40.53 59.90
C GLU A 835 -34.94 -40.90 58.42
N LYS A 836 -35.15 -42.20 58.10
CA LYS A 836 -36.01 -42.81 57.01
C LYS A 836 -35.73 -42.73 55.47
N ASN A 837 -35.51 -43.93 54.87
CA ASN A 837 -36.16 -44.59 53.68
C ASN A 837 -35.95 -44.06 52.20
N GLN A 838 -35.44 -44.82 51.19
CA GLN A 838 -35.97 -45.94 50.31
C GLN A 838 -36.77 -45.46 49.03
N LEU A 839 -36.84 -46.10 47.83
CA LEU A 839 -36.21 -47.28 47.13
C LEU A 839 -36.58 -47.35 45.59
N HIS A 840 -35.80 -48.09 44.76
CA HIS A 840 -36.13 -48.66 43.40
C HIS A 840 -36.57 -47.70 42.23
N SER A 841 -36.88 -48.07 40.95
CA SER A 841 -36.32 -48.97 39.86
C SER A 841 -37.28 -48.96 38.60
N SER A 842 -37.05 -49.41 37.35
CA SER A 842 -35.91 -49.68 36.41
C SER A 842 -36.42 -50.24 35.02
N VAL A 843 -35.53 -50.56 34.04
CA VAL A 843 -35.67 -51.54 32.89
C VAL A 843 -36.30 -51.14 31.50
N THR A 844 -35.69 -51.65 30.39
CA THR A 844 -36.14 -51.86 28.94
C THR A 844 -36.43 -50.68 27.98
N ASP A 845 -36.46 -50.80 26.62
CA ASP A 845 -35.72 -51.60 25.59
C ASP A 845 -36.21 -51.24 24.13
N VAL A 846 -35.49 -51.65 23.06
CA VAL A 846 -35.84 -51.80 21.60
C VAL A 846 -36.32 -50.58 20.76
N GLY A 847 -35.81 -50.42 19.51
CA GLY A 847 -36.59 -49.77 18.41
C GLY A 847 -35.83 -49.21 17.18
N LEU A 848 -35.95 -49.85 16.00
CA LEU A 848 -35.51 -49.34 14.67
C LEU A 848 -36.39 -48.14 14.20
N ASN A 849 -36.10 -47.29 13.19
CA ASN A 849 -35.58 -47.57 11.84
C ASN A 849 -35.22 -46.29 11.01
N LYS A 850 -34.75 -46.45 9.74
CA LYS A 850 -34.37 -45.37 8.78
C LYS A 850 -35.52 -44.91 7.85
N ALA A 851 -35.52 -43.62 7.44
CA ALA A 851 -35.89 -43.06 6.11
C ALA A 851 -35.73 -41.51 6.13
N ILE A 852 -34.91 -40.83 5.29
CA ILE A 852 -35.03 -40.48 3.85
C ILE A 852 -35.94 -39.25 3.58
N ASN A 853 -35.53 -38.42 2.61
CA ASN A 853 -36.12 -37.15 2.12
C ASN A 853 -35.95 -35.91 3.04
N ASN A 854 -35.96 -34.65 2.59
CA ASN A 854 -35.69 -33.91 1.33
C ASN A 854 -36.55 -32.61 1.40
N GLY A 855 -36.06 -31.50 0.83
CA GLY A 855 -36.72 -30.17 0.88
C GLY A 855 -36.23 -29.33 2.08
N SER A 856 -35.67 -28.12 1.96
CA SER A 856 -35.87 -26.98 1.04
C SER A 856 -37.06 -26.06 1.38
N LEU A 857 -36.76 -25.07 2.25
CA LEU A 857 -37.09 -23.64 2.13
C LEU A 857 -38.53 -23.13 1.95
N SER A 858 -38.83 -22.07 2.71
CA SER A 858 -39.96 -21.12 2.61
C SER A 858 -41.34 -21.68 3.05
N SER A 859 -42.25 -20.90 3.64
CA SER A 859 -42.45 -19.44 3.49
C SER A 859 -42.93 -18.68 4.75
N HIS A 860 -42.72 -17.36 4.71
CA HIS A 860 -43.45 -16.30 5.45
C HIS A 860 -44.98 -16.36 5.18
N PRO A 861 -45.88 -15.67 5.95
CA PRO A 861 -45.72 -14.28 6.44
C PRO A 861 -46.29 -13.93 7.84
N SER A 862 -46.14 -12.66 8.22
CA SER A 862 -46.75 -12.05 9.41
C SER A 862 -47.30 -10.65 9.10
N HIS A 863 -48.49 -10.32 9.64
CA HIS A 863 -49.14 -9.01 9.47
C HIS A 863 -49.55 -8.41 10.84
N GLN A 864 -48.86 -7.33 11.21
CA GLN A 864 -49.43 -6.01 11.57
C GLN A 864 -50.42 -5.79 12.76
N ILE A 865 -50.29 -4.59 13.36
CA ILE A 865 -51.27 -3.79 14.16
C ILE A 865 -51.34 -4.02 15.70
N ALA A 866 -50.37 -3.40 16.41
CA ALA A 866 -50.49 -2.20 17.28
C ALA A 866 -51.58 -2.02 18.39
N GLN A 867 -51.25 -1.09 19.32
CA GLN A 867 -52.06 -0.42 20.39
C GLN A 867 -52.19 -1.16 21.74
N THR A 868 -52.20 -0.51 22.93
CA THR A 868 -51.96 0.90 23.37
C THR A 868 -51.82 0.95 24.92
N ILE A 869 -51.09 1.91 25.53
CA ILE A 869 -51.42 2.63 26.81
C ILE A 869 -50.41 3.77 27.16
N LYS A 870 -50.86 4.73 27.99
CA LYS A 870 -50.28 6.03 28.43
C LYS A 870 -49.20 5.86 29.55
N GLY A 871 -48.42 6.85 30.01
CA GLY A 871 -48.22 8.27 29.64
C GLY A 871 -47.57 9.13 30.78
N ASP A 872 -47.09 10.34 30.43
CA ASP A 872 -46.83 11.56 31.27
C ASP A 872 -45.44 11.90 31.91
N GLU A 873 -44.98 13.12 31.54
CA GLU A 873 -44.18 14.20 32.21
C GLU A 873 -42.69 14.12 32.69
N LEU A 874 -41.80 14.72 31.85
CA LEU A 874 -40.96 15.92 32.11
C LEU A 874 -40.08 16.09 33.39
N LYS A 875 -38.73 16.10 33.22
CA LYS A 875 -37.83 17.29 33.36
C LYS A 875 -36.35 17.00 33.06
N ALA A 876 -35.49 18.03 33.03
CA ALA A 876 -34.09 17.95 32.58
C ALA A 876 -33.08 18.64 33.52
N MET A 877 -31.85 18.11 33.60
CA MET A 877 -30.57 18.75 34.00
C MET A 877 -29.43 17.90 33.40
N ARG A 878 -28.47 18.44 32.63
CA ARG A 878 -27.29 19.30 32.95
C ARG A 878 -26.11 18.58 33.62
N VAL A 879 -24.93 18.82 33.03
CA VAL A 879 -23.60 18.30 33.42
C VAL A 879 -23.01 19.12 34.58
N PRO A 880 -22.34 18.50 35.58
CA PRO A 880 -21.51 19.19 36.57
C PRO A 880 -20.04 19.28 36.16
N SER A 881 -19.34 20.31 36.63
CA SER A 881 -17.95 20.67 36.31
C SER A 881 -16.96 20.36 37.44
N GLN A 882 -15.67 20.68 37.23
CA GLN A 882 -14.59 20.61 38.22
C GLN A 882 -14.84 21.46 39.50
N PRO A 883 -14.19 21.12 40.62
CA PRO A 883 -13.78 22.04 41.68
C PRO A 883 -12.27 22.39 41.62
N SER A 884 -11.85 23.50 42.25
CA SER A 884 -10.45 24.00 42.23
C SER A 884 -10.09 24.88 43.45
N SER A 885 -9.06 24.52 44.23
CA SER A 885 -8.50 25.29 45.38
C SER A 885 -7.36 24.50 46.09
N GLN A 886 -6.35 25.06 46.76
CA GLN A 886 -5.69 26.39 46.74
C GLN A 886 -4.31 26.32 47.47
N ASN A 887 -3.54 27.42 47.43
CA ASN A 887 -2.13 27.60 47.83
C ASN A 887 -1.75 27.36 49.31
N HIS A 888 -0.48 26.97 49.56
CA HIS A 888 0.49 27.47 50.59
C HIS A 888 1.91 27.24 49.97
N HIS A 889 2.88 28.17 49.88
CA HIS A 889 3.77 28.73 50.93
C HIS A 889 4.47 27.62 51.76
N GLY A 890 5.80 27.56 51.98
CA GLY A 890 6.95 28.50 51.96
C GLY A 890 7.80 28.19 53.21
N ASP A 891 9.14 28.36 53.32
CA ASP A 891 10.18 29.04 52.54
C ASP A 891 11.59 28.53 53.00
N GLY A 892 12.68 28.86 52.27
CA GLY A 892 14.10 28.73 52.68
C GLY A 892 14.78 27.35 52.46
N THR A 893 16.08 27.25 52.11
CA THR A 893 17.12 28.27 51.83
C THR A 893 18.11 27.81 50.72
N ASN A 894 18.85 28.77 50.14
CA ASN A 894 19.89 28.61 49.10
C ASN A 894 21.30 28.90 49.71
N PRO A 895 22.47 28.75 49.04
CA PRO A 895 22.79 28.47 47.62
C PRO A 895 23.72 27.22 47.44
N SER A 896 24.43 26.88 46.35
CA SER A 896 24.91 27.64 45.16
C SER A 896 25.33 26.77 43.94
N GLN A 897 25.38 27.42 42.77
CA GLN A 897 26.25 27.17 41.59
C GLN A 897 26.10 25.92 40.67
N LYS A 898 26.23 26.24 39.36
CA LYS A 898 26.76 25.45 38.22
C LYS A 898 25.87 24.46 37.43
N SER A 899 25.18 25.07 36.45
CA SER A 899 25.38 24.86 34.99
C SER A 899 24.89 23.59 34.26
N GLN A 900 24.20 23.87 33.14
CA GLN A 900 23.92 23.03 31.96
C GLN A 900 22.96 21.84 32.12
N ALA A 901 22.19 21.42 31.11
CA ALA A 901 21.41 22.13 30.08
C ALA A 901 20.71 21.08 29.19
N ASN A 902 19.45 20.75 29.48
CA ASN A 902 18.62 19.98 28.54
C ASN A 902 17.91 20.94 27.58
N ASN A 903 17.86 20.61 26.29
CA ASN A 903 17.00 21.28 25.32
C ASN A 903 16.12 20.25 24.59
N SER A 904 14.81 20.45 24.68
CA SER A 904 13.80 19.75 23.87
C SER A 904 13.14 20.74 22.91
N ALA A 905 12.55 20.24 21.83
CA ALA A 905 12.06 21.08 20.74
C ALA A 905 10.76 21.85 21.08
N PRO A 906 10.58 23.07 20.54
CA PRO A 906 9.28 23.74 20.47
C PRO A 906 8.64 23.64 19.06
N ARG A 907 7.33 23.92 18.99
CA ARG A 907 6.50 23.93 17.77
C ARG A 907 6.44 25.33 17.14
N SER A 908 6.07 25.43 15.87
CA SER A 908 5.74 26.69 15.18
C SER A 908 4.26 27.07 15.32
N TYR A 909 3.97 28.38 15.27
CA TYR A 909 2.66 29.00 15.05
C TYR A 909 2.85 30.50 14.71
N ALA A 910 1.77 31.16 14.24
CA ALA A 910 1.67 32.60 13.94
C ALA A 910 2.48 33.10 12.72
N GLN A 911 2.16 34.25 12.10
CA GLN A 911 0.88 34.83 11.64
C GLN A 911 1.21 36.05 10.74
N THR A 912 0.28 36.51 9.90
CA THR A 912 0.49 37.62 8.96
C THR A 912 0.22 39.01 9.56
N GLN A 913 1.08 40.00 9.28
CA GLN A 913 0.72 41.43 9.18
C GLN A 913 1.53 42.12 8.06
N ASN A 914 1.03 43.27 7.58
CA ASN A 914 1.52 43.97 6.38
C ASN A 914 2.45 45.15 6.74
N GLY A 915 3.26 45.57 5.76
CA GLY A 915 3.95 46.87 5.75
C GLY A 915 4.42 47.20 4.33
N ASP A 916 4.14 48.41 3.85
CA ASP A 916 4.55 48.87 2.52
C ASP A 916 6.05 49.21 2.45
N GLY A 917 6.71 48.84 1.34
CA GLY A 917 8.10 49.17 1.08
C GLY A 917 8.54 48.68 -0.30
N ASN A 918 8.62 49.60 -1.28
CA ASN A 918 8.89 49.25 -2.68
C ASN A 918 10.39 49.39 -3.00
N GLU A 919 11.18 48.36 -2.69
CA GLU A 919 12.58 48.21 -3.12
C GLU A 919 12.73 47.00 -4.08
N PRO A 920 13.68 47.03 -5.02
CA PRO A 920 13.92 45.91 -5.93
C PRO A 920 14.42 44.69 -5.16
N ILE A 921 13.66 43.59 -5.25
CA ILE A 921 13.95 42.34 -4.53
C ILE A 921 15.30 41.77 -4.99
N GLN A 922 16.34 41.97 -4.16
CA GLN A 922 17.58 41.21 -4.28
C GLN A 922 17.30 39.74 -3.96
N PRO A 923 17.98 38.78 -4.60
CA PRO A 923 17.84 37.37 -4.25
C PRO A 923 18.16 37.14 -2.76
N PRO A 924 17.45 36.22 -2.07
CA PRO A 924 17.59 36.04 -0.63
C PRO A 924 19.05 35.71 -0.27
N LYS A 925 19.63 36.57 0.58
CA LYS A 925 21.06 36.51 0.90
C LYS A 925 21.35 35.32 1.81
N ILE A 926 21.96 34.28 1.24
CA ILE A 926 22.25 33.00 1.88
C ILE A 926 23.11 33.22 3.16
N ASP A 927 22.63 32.71 4.30
CA ASP A 927 23.34 32.80 5.58
C ASP A 927 24.34 31.66 5.78
N TYR A 928 25.52 31.82 5.19
CA TYR A 928 26.66 30.92 5.35
C TYR A 928 27.17 30.78 6.79
N SER A 929 26.68 31.54 7.78
CA SER A 929 27.07 31.32 9.18
C SER A 929 26.64 29.93 9.68
N THR A 930 25.51 29.44 9.17
CA THR A 930 24.91 28.14 9.52
C THR A 930 25.54 26.94 8.80
N TYR A 931 26.40 27.14 7.80
CA TYR A 931 27.04 26.05 7.05
C TYR A 931 27.99 25.22 7.96
N PRO A 932 27.87 23.87 7.98
CA PRO A 932 28.54 23.00 8.95
C PRO A 932 30.00 22.64 8.59
N HIS A 933 30.83 23.66 8.34
CA HIS A 933 32.26 23.50 8.05
C HIS A 933 33.04 22.96 9.28
N ARG A 934 33.40 21.66 9.26
CA ARG A 934 34.09 20.99 10.40
C ARG A 934 35.31 21.74 10.97
N ASN A 935 36.17 22.29 10.12
CA ASN A 935 37.49 22.82 10.52
C ASN A 935 37.60 24.37 10.56
N SER A 936 36.51 25.14 10.42
CA SER A 936 36.58 26.62 10.41
C SER A 936 35.23 27.27 10.75
N ASN A 937 35.28 28.33 11.56
CA ASN A 937 34.14 29.20 11.85
C ASN A 937 34.21 30.57 11.14
N ASP A 938 35.22 30.84 10.32
CA ASP A 938 35.22 32.01 9.44
C ASP A 938 34.12 31.88 8.39
N ILE A 939 33.27 32.91 8.29
CA ILE A 939 32.15 32.98 7.33
C ILE A 939 32.67 32.93 5.89
N ARG A 940 33.83 33.53 5.60
CA ARG A 940 34.40 33.56 4.24
C ARG A 940 35.00 32.21 3.82
N ALA A 941 35.54 31.45 4.78
CA ALA A 941 35.91 30.05 4.59
C ALA A 941 34.68 29.14 4.42
N LYS A 942 33.59 29.37 5.17
CA LYS A 942 32.31 28.67 5.03
C LYS A 942 31.70 28.88 3.64
N GLU A 943 31.56 30.13 3.20
CA GLU A 943 31.10 30.51 1.86
C GLU A 943 31.90 29.82 0.76
N LYS A 944 33.24 29.94 0.79
CA LYS A 944 34.11 29.26 -0.20
C LYS A 944 33.96 27.73 -0.22
N ARG A 945 33.75 27.10 0.95
CA ARG A 945 33.61 25.64 1.02
C ARG A 945 32.22 25.17 0.58
N ALA A 946 31.17 25.92 0.92
CA ALA A 946 29.81 25.69 0.42
C ALA A 946 29.74 25.80 -1.11
N ASN A 947 30.34 26.84 -1.69
CA ASN A 947 30.38 27.02 -3.15
C ASN A 947 31.14 25.88 -3.84
N LYS A 948 32.31 25.49 -3.33
CA LYS A 948 33.06 24.32 -3.86
C LYS A 948 32.28 23.01 -3.74
N CYS A 949 31.44 22.87 -2.72
CA CYS A 949 30.52 21.74 -2.58
C CYS A 949 29.45 21.77 -3.68
N SER A 950 28.80 22.93 -3.91
CA SER A 950 27.80 23.08 -4.98
C SER A 950 28.38 22.87 -6.38
N GLU A 951 29.60 23.34 -6.64
CA GLU A 951 30.31 23.10 -7.91
C GLU A 951 30.49 21.59 -8.16
N GLY A 952 30.95 20.84 -7.15
CA GLY A 952 31.11 19.39 -7.27
C GLY A 952 29.78 18.63 -7.41
N MET A 953 28.73 19.07 -6.70
CA MET A 953 27.38 18.51 -6.85
C MET A 953 26.80 18.73 -8.25
N LEU A 954 27.03 19.90 -8.85
CA LEU A 954 26.52 20.28 -10.18
C LEU A 954 27.29 19.65 -11.35
N VAL A 955 28.46 19.05 -11.10
CA VAL A 955 29.25 18.32 -12.10
C VAL A 955 28.85 16.83 -12.19
N CYS A 956 28.12 16.30 -11.20
CA CYS A 956 27.68 14.89 -11.19
C CYS A 956 26.42 14.70 -12.06
N ASN A 957 26.50 13.87 -13.09
CA ASN A 957 25.41 13.59 -14.04
C ASN A 957 24.78 12.20 -13.85
N ASN A 958 25.40 11.34 -13.05
CA ASN A 958 24.92 9.99 -12.76
C ASN A 958 25.26 9.55 -11.33
N LYS A 959 24.68 8.41 -10.93
CA LYS A 959 24.74 7.85 -9.58
C LYS A 959 26.14 7.40 -9.18
N GLU A 960 26.99 6.97 -10.12
CA GLU A 960 28.39 6.61 -9.84
C GLU A 960 29.25 7.86 -9.58
N GLU A 961 29.14 8.88 -10.44
CA GLU A 961 29.78 10.19 -10.21
C GLU A 961 29.37 10.79 -8.86
N LEU A 962 28.08 10.73 -8.52
CA LEU A 962 27.56 11.22 -7.25
C LEU A 962 28.07 10.40 -6.05
N THR A 963 28.16 9.08 -6.18
CA THR A 963 28.71 8.20 -5.14
C THR A 963 30.19 8.44 -4.94
N ARG A 964 30.92 8.61 -6.04
CA ARG A 964 32.34 8.95 -6.05
C ARG A 964 32.60 10.33 -5.44
N PHE A 965 31.79 11.34 -5.78
CA PHE A 965 31.85 12.65 -5.14
C PHE A 965 31.62 12.57 -3.63
N LYS A 966 30.60 11.83 -3.17
CA LYS A 966 30.34 11.63 -1.73
C LYS A 966 31.51 10.96 -1.00
N ASN A 967 32.25 10.08 -1.67
CA ASN A 967 33.36 9.32 -1.07
C ASN A 967 34.73 10.03 -1.16
N GLU A 968 35.04 10.72 -2.27
CA GLU A 968 36.38 11.28 -2.55
C GLU A 968 36.50 12.78 -2.24
N SER A 969 35.40 13.55 -2.18
CA SER A 969 35.45 15.02 -2.08
C SER A 969 35.87 15.58 -0.71
N GLY A 970 35.72 14.79 0.36
CA GLY A 970 35.96 15.23 1.73
C GLY A 970 34.91 16.23 2.26
N PHE A 971 33.73 16.32 1.66
CA PHE A 971 32.53 16.92 2.27
C PHE A 971 31.78 15.88 3.11
N SER A 972 31.16 16.31 4.21
CA SER A 972 30.29 15.45 5.02
C SER A 972 28.82 15.57 4.60
N SER A 973 27.99 14.54 4.86
CA SER A 973 26.58 14.52 4.41
C SER A 973 25.83 15.81 4.77
N ASN A 974 25.94 16.26 6.03
CA ASN A 974 25.32 17.49 6.51
C ASN A 974 25.76 18.76 5.73
N GLU A 975 26.97 18.79 5.15
CA GLU A 975 27.42 19.87 4.28
C GLU A 975 26.79 19.80 2.88
N ILE A 976 26.64 18.59 2.34
CA ILE A 976 26.00 18.33 1.04
C ILE A 976 24.49 18.63 1.15
N ASP A 977 23.83 18.16 2.21
CA ASP A 977 22.40 18.39 2.47
C ASP A 977 22.12 19.89 2.71
N TRP A 978 22.97 20.59 3.48
CA TRP A 978 22.82 22.03 3.67
C TRP A 978 22.94 22.79 2.34
N VAL A 979 23.90 22.43 1.48
CA VAL A 979 24.07 23.05 0.15
C VAL A 979 22.89 22.72 -0.76
N PHE A 980 22.38 21.49 -0.73
CA PHE A 980 21.19 21.09 -1.48
C PHE A 980 19.99 21.97 -1.15
N PHE A 981 19.68 22.17 0.15
CA PHE A 981 18.49 22.92 0.58
C PHE A 981 18.66 24.46 0.58
N ASN A 982 19.88 24.99 0.75
CA ASN A 982 20.10 26.43 0.98
C ASN A 982 20.88 27.16 -0.14
N VAL A 983 21.47 26.44 -1.11
CA VAL A 983 22.30 27.03 -2.18
C VAL A 983 21.81 26.66 -3.57
N LEU A 984 21.37 25.41 -3.80
CA LEU A 984 20.87 24.99 -5.11
C LEU A 984 19.45 25.51 -5.37
N THR A 985 19.21 26.02 -6.59
CA THR A 985 17.86 26.37 -7.06
C THR A 985 17.00 25.11 -7.29
N PRO A 986 15.66 25.21 -7.34
CA PRO A 986 14.79 24.05 -7.56
C PRO A 986 15.11 23.24 -8.83
N SER A 987 15.52 23.90 -9.93
CA SER A 987 15.95 23.21 -11.16
C SER A 987 17.28 22.46 -10.99
N GLN A 988 18.19 22.97 -10.16
CA GLN A 988 19.45 22.30 -9.83
C GLN A 988 19.23 21.14 -8.84
N GLN A 989 18.34 21.30 -7.85
CA GLN A 989 17.89 20.23 -6.97
C GLN A 989 17.26 19.08 -7.76
N GLN A 990 16.40 19.40 -8.75
CA GLN A 990 15.83 18.42 -9.67
C GLN A 990 16.92 17.67 -10.44
N LYS A 991 17.85 18.36 -11.12
CA LYS A 991 18.95 17.72 -11.86
C LYS A 991 19.83 16.83 -10.99
N PHE A 992 20.11 17.25 -9.74
CA PHE A 992 20.87 16.45 -8.79
C PHE A 992 20.13 15.18 -8.36
N ASN A 993 18.79 15.25 -8.19
CA ASN A 993 17.96 14.09 -7.92
C ASN A 993 17.84 13.16 -9.14
N GLU A 994 17.73 13.71 -10.34
CA GLU A 994 17.75 12.96 -11.61
C GLU A 994 19.08 12.20 -11.74
N ALA A 995 20.22 12.87 -11.56
CA ALA A 995 21.54 12.25 -11.51
C ALA A 995 21.68 11.19 -10.40
N ALA A 996 21.08 11.40 -9.22
CA ALA A 996 21.07 10.40 -8.14
C ALA A 996 20.23 9.16 -8.47
N SER A 997 19.22 9.28 -9.33
CA SER A 997 18.37 8.18 -9.82
C SER A 997 18.89 7.51 -11.10
N ALA A 998 19.83 8.14 -11.81
CA ALA A 998 20.42 7.63 -13.04
C ALA A 998 21.50 6.58 -12.77
N ASP A 999 21.09 5.31 -12.71
CA ASP A 999 21.99 4.17 -12.93
C ASP A 999 22.61 4.21 -14.33
N GLN A 1000 23.83 3.68 -14.47
CA GLN A 1000 24.65 3.79 -15.68
C GLN A 1000 23.99 3.09 -16.90
N LEU A 1001 24.23 3.64 -18.10
CA LEU A 1001 23.68 3.14 -19.38
C LEU A 1001 24.09 1.68 -19.67
N ASN A 1002 23.27 0.74 -19.21
CA ASN A 1002 23.45 -0.68 -19.49
C ASN A 1002 22.95 -1.01 -20.90
N LEU A 1003 23.90 -1.25 -21.81
CA LEU A 1003 23.73 -1.30 -23.27
C LEU A 1003 22.94 -2.52 -23.81
N LEU A 1004 22.28 -3.29 -22.95
CA LEU A 1004 21.65 -4.57 -23.28
C LEU A 1004 20.29 -4.80 -22.58
N LYS A 1005 19.23 -4.19 -23.11
CA LYS A 1005 17.86 -4.74 -23.07
C LYS A 1005 17.22 -4.55 -24.45
N PRO A 1006 16.44 -5.54 -24.96
CA PRO A 1006 15.79 -5.41 -26.26
C PRO A 1006 14.70 -4.33 -26.20
N VAL A 1007 14.82 -3.31 -27.06
CA VAL A 1007 13.78 -2.29 -27.23
C VAL A 1007 12.70 -2.86 -28.14
N ILE A 1008 11.47 -2.95 -27.62
CA ILE A 1008 10.30 -3.29 -28.43
C ILE A 1008 9.91 -2.04 -29.22
N TYR A 1009 10.46 -1.90 -30.43
CA TYR A 1009 10.13 -0.79 -31.32
C TYR A 1009 8.71 -0.93 -31.88
N GLN A 1010 7.95 0.17 -31.90
CA GLN A 1010 6.72 0.21 -32.69
C GLN A 1010 7.08 0.34 -34.16
N TYR A 1011 6.91 -0.74 -34.93
CA TYR A 1011 7.20 -0.84 -36.37
C TYR A 1011 6.67 0.34 -37.19
N ASN A 1012 5.46 0.82 -36.86
CA ASN A 1012 4.80 1.95 -37.52
C ASN A 1012 5.47 3.32 -37.27
N GLU A 1013 6.26 3.46 -36.19
CA GLU A 1013 7.04 4.66 -35.90
C GLU A 1013 8.39 4.59 -36.60
N VAL A 1014 9.09 3.46 -36.51
CA VAL A 1014 10.36 3.22 -37.23
C VAL A 1014 10.18 3.39 -38.75
N MET A 1015 9.07 2.91 -39.33
CA MET A 1015 8.76 3.12 -40.74
C MET A 1015 8.55 4.60 -41.12
N LYS A 1016 7.95 5.42 -40.24
CA LYS A 1016 7.79 6.86 -40.46
C LYS A 1016 9.12 7.60 -40.37
N ASP A 1017 9.95 7.25 -39.38
CA ASP A 1017 11.30 7.80 -39.25
C ASP A 1017 12.14 7.45 -40.47
N ILE A 1018 12.07 6.22 -41.00
CA ILE A 1018 12.75 5.84 -42.26
C ILE A 1018 12.32 6.74 -43.43
N ASP A 1019 11.02 7.04 -43.57
CA ASP A 1019 10.56 7.98 -44.60
C ASP A 1019 11.10 9.41 -44.37
N HIS A 1020 11.10 9.87 -43.12
CA HIS A 1020 11.63 11.18 -42.75
C HIS A 1020 13.14 11.30 -42.97
N ASP A 1021 13.92 10.27 -42.61
CA ASP A 1021 15.37 10.23 -42.81
C ASP A 1021 15.75 10.10 -44.30
N LEU A 1022 15.01 9.33 -45.11
CA LEU A 1022 15.19 9.31 -46.57
C LEU A 1022 14.95 10.69 -47.20
N ILE A 1023 13.93 11.41 -46.73
CA ILE A 1023 13.65 12.80 -47.16
C ILE A 1023 14.75 13.76 -46.68
N ARG A 1024 15.19 13.65 -45.41
CA ARG A 1024 16.31 14.45 -44.83
C ARG A 1024 17.59 14.30 -45.64
N LEU A 1025 17.89 13.09 -46.10
CA LEU A 1025 19.07 12.75 -46.89
C LEU A 1025 18.93 13.08 -48.39
N GLY A 1026 17.75 13.53 -48.83
CA GLY A 1026 17.48 13.82 -50.24
C GLY A 1026 17.54 12.60 -51.16
N TRP A 1027 17.37 11.39 -50.63
CA TRP A 1027 17.44 10.15 -51.41
C TRP A 1027 16.25 10.03 -52.36
N SER A 1028 16.52 9.81 -53.65
CA SER A 1028 15.47 9.49 -54.62
C SER A 1028 14.88 8.11 -54.36
N VAL A 1029 13.65 7.89 -54.85
CA VAL A 1029 12.95 6.60 -54.72
C VAL A 1029 13.70 5.47 -55.45
N GLU A 1030 14.48 5.80 -56.48
CA GLU A 1030 15.37 4.90 -57.21
C GLU A 1030 16.61 4.59 -56.38
N GLN A 1031 17.27 5.61 -55.79
CA GLN A 1031 18.45 5.42 -54.93
C GLN A 1031 18.13 4.55 -53.71
N ALA A 1032 16.99 4.79 -53.06
CA ALA A 1032 16.53 3.96 -51.94
C ALA A 1032 16.26 2.50 -52.35
N LYS A 1033 15.71 2.25 -53.55
CA LYS A 1033 15.50 0.89 -54.09
C LYS A 1033 16.82 0.22 -54.47
N GLU A 1034 17.76 0.96 -55.03
CA GLU A 1034 19.08 0.46 -55.41
C GLU A 1034 19.86 0.02 -54.16
N TYR A 1035 19.88 0.85 -53.11
CA TYR A 1035 20.49 0.48 -51.82
C TYR A 1035 19.81 -0.75 -51.18
N LEU A 1036 18.47 -0.80 -51.14
CA LEU A 1036 17.73 -1.96 -50.63
C LEU A 1036 18.06 -3.25 -51.42
N PHE A 1037 18.24 -3.15 -52.74
CA PHE A 1037 18.55 -4.29 -53.59
C PHE A 1037 20.02 -4.73 -53.48
N GLN A 1038 20.95 -3.79 -53.30
CA GLN A 1038 22.38 -4.10 -53.14
C GLN A 1038 22.72 -4.63 -51.73
N THR A 1039 22.14 -4.06 -50.68
CA THR A 1039 22.42 -4.46 -49.29
C THR A 1039 21.60 -5.67 -48.83
N TYR A 1040 20.31 -5.73 -49.20
CA TYR A 1040 19.37 -6.75 -48.68
C TYR A 1040 18.73 -7.64 -49.78
N GLY A 1041 19.07 -7.45 -51.06
CA GLY A 1041 18.52 -8.23 -52.16
C GLY A 1041 17.04 -7.95 -52.51
N VAL A 1042 16.36 -7.06 -51.78
CA VAL A 1042 14.92 -6.79 -51.92
C VAL A 1042 14.62 -5.46 -52.60
N LYS A 1043 13.53 -5.40 -53.38
CA LYS A 1043 13.12 -4.19 -54.12
C LYS A 1043 12.19 -3.25 -53.34
N SER A 1044 11.93 -3.53 -52.07
CA SER A 1044 11.11 -2.70 -51.17
C SER A 1044 11.35 -3.07 -49.71
N ARG A 1045 11.39 -2.07 -48.81
CA ARG A 1045 11.50 -2.24 -47.36
C ARG A 1045 10.36 -3.05 -46.71
N ARG A 1046 9.26 -3.30 -47.43
CA ARG A 1046 8.16 -4.19 -47.00
C ARG A 1046 8.50 -5.69 -47.03
N PHE A 1047 9.67 -6.06 -47.55
CA PHE A 1047 10.17 -7.44 -47.61
C PHE A 1047 11.40 -7.67 -46.73
N LEU A 1048 11.78 -6.67 -45.93
CA LEU A 1048 12.78 -6.80 -44.87
C LEU A 1048 12.09 -7.39 -43.61
N ASP A 1049 12.85 -8.12 -42.81
CA ASP A 1049 12.44 -8.49 -41.45
C ASP A 1049 12.69 -7.34 -40.45
N ASP A 1050 12.21 -7.51 -39.21
CA ASP A 1050 12.25 -6.45 -38.19
C ASP A 1050 13.69 -6.02 -37.84
N ASP A 1051 14.64 -6.97 -37.80
CA ASP A 1051 16.05 -6.67 -37.52
C ASP A 1051 16.70 -5.89 -38.67
N GLN A 1052 16.46 -6.28 -39.93
CA GLN A 1052 16.90 -5.55 -41.12
C GLN A 1052 16.28 -4.13 -41.21
N ILE A 1053 15.05 -3.94 -40.73
CA ILE A 1053 14.38 -2.63 -40.69
C ILE A 1053 15.03 -1.74 -39.63
N ILE A 1054 15.39 -2.30 -38.47
CA ILE A 1054 16.15 -1.59 -37.42
C ILE A 1054 17.56 -1.26 -37.94
N GLU A 1055 18.24 -2.16 -38.64
CA GLU A 1055 19.55 -1.90 -39.25
C GLU A 1055 19.48 -0.78 -40.29
N LEU A 1056 18.53 -0.82 -41.22
CA LEU A 1056 18.29 0.23 -42.21
C LEU A 1056 18.02 1.60 -41.56
N TRP A 1057 17.19 1.64 -40.52
CA TRP A 1057 16.90 2.85 -39.76
C TRP A 1057 18.15 3.41 -39.05
N GLN A 1058 18.92 2.55 -38.40
CA GLN A 1058 20.19 2.93 -37.76
C GLN A 1058 21.27 3.32 -38.78
N TYR A 1059 21.25 2.79 -40.00
CA TYR A 1059 22.14 3.22 -41.09
C TYR A 1059 21.76 4.62 -41.55
N LEU A 1060 20.47 4.85 -41.86
CA LEU A 1060 19.98 6.15 -42.32
C LEU A 1060 20.16 7.25 -41.27
N LYS A 1061 19.97 6.96 -39.97
CA LYS A 1061 20.27 7.90 -38.87
C LYS A 1061 21.78 8.15 -38.62
N ARG A 1062 22.67 7.40 -39.27
CA ARG A 1062 24.13 7.62 -39.23
C ARG A 1062 24.69 8.31 -40.48
N GLN A 1063 23.84 8.56 -41.49
CA GLN A 1063 24.09 9.49 -42.60
C GLN A 1063 23.51 10.87 -42.26
#